data_AF-L1J9L1-F1
#
_entry.id   AF-L1J9L1-F1
#
_cell.length_a   1.000
_cell.length_b   1.000
_cell.length_c   1.000
_cell.angle_alpha   90.00
_cell.angle_beta   90.00
_cell.angle_gamma   90.00
#
_symmetry.space_group_name_H-M   'P 1'
#
loop_
_entity.id
_entity.type
_entity.pdbx_description
1 polymer ?
#
loop_
_entity_poly.entity_id
_entity_poly.type
_entity_poly.pdbx_seq_one_letter_code
_entity_poly.pdbx_strand_id
1 'polypeptide(L)'
;MLDGMDEVAESPEVPSSNMDHQLPLPLSHCAPFDIKTKNGMLRVQPGEKRAYIFLIVSDDQNLDDLLEASSFGSFFRAVPQQTHFVFGAQADSMDKLQTIQEQMQRTSGYEEVKGQLHFMTEAIQPRCHLKREICQKQYYDNLVFQAVNEWGGEEPLMQISWSENGKLHTKKVEAKGDTGWLPSIRELLQEQTDPLEFANWGGLACDDSDNPQESVQGKIAVVRRGKCAFFEKVRLAQNHGASAVVIVNSEDGDMVSLSCGSPDPCKSAGLKIPAVMMSHEAGGEVLNLLKKRVTVTNRFSLKNAIQHFVGLDHFSRLREIGQIPPRGAEESFALTFLALEGEYYAYERNLEQKLSQPNALIVPVLEQSKQKESGILFSGGSGLYSVVELPDEATMKDFDKLEVYASLDCPGGADKDCGEWDYVVQLLLCKANEKTLSQTSWGKATSVGSCDFEMGRFVTPYSRPGKWMIDATATLPLLMGGGRHYFLLKQPYWSQQKYLADVRFVFSSSGIHEQPLLSIPLFHGGIFDQEYNSRHRPMNIDIPYLTSRAEIHSVITGHGWGEDNENCAEFCVTQHRFSLRQGVEIDGETYASSDEHVYETSLDGAGSEMGCARKVSEGVTPNQYGTWQFGRAGWCPGSAVSPWVVDVTSSVKPGLQAIITYSGLFNNSQYDPAACVGDDCVDQGFPAEIRMRSYLVIYGKKQGSLQAPAAARASRSKLRAMERMQVSSSERGVWSGAGMAGSLSFCFMILLGMISLHLYQRRAVRQGYNKINSSV
;
A
#
# COMPACT_ATOMS: atom_id res chain seq x y z
N MET A 1 74.23 -21.04 -38.59
CA MET A 1 74.07 -22.49 -38.81
C MET A 1 73.41 -23.07 -37.58
N LEU A 2 72.39 -23.90 -37.83
CA LEU A 2 71.60 -24.75 -36.94
C LEU A 2 70.27 -24.18 -36.41
N ASP A 3 69.23 -24.77 -37.03
CA ASP A 3 67.79 -24.79 -36.81
C ASP A 3 67.35 -25.57 -35.55
N GLY A 4 66.06 -25.43 -35.23
CA GLY A 4 65.24 -26.35 -34.42
C GLY A 4 64.05 -25.60 -33.80
N MET A 5 62.95 -25.39 -34.54
CA MET A 5 61.72 -26.23 -34.57
C MET A 5 61.14 -26.55 -33.19
N ASP A 6 60.03 -25.90 -32.83
CA ASP A 6 58.74 -26.58 -32.63
C ASP A 6 57.58 -25.55 -32.62
N GLU A 7 56.66 -25.71 -33.58
CA GLU A 7 55.35 -25.07 -33.66
C GLU A 7 54.38 -25.73 -32.68
N VAL A 8 53.66 -24.95 -31.87
CA VAL A 8 52.44 -25.39 -31.19
C VAL A 8 51.28 -24.54 -31.70
N ALA A 9 50.30 -25.24 -32.28
CA ALA A 9 49.10 -24.69 -32.89
C ALA A 9 48.26 -23.84 -31.90
N GLU A 10 47.91 -22.63 -32.32
CA GLU A 10 46.85 -21.83 -31.70
C GLU A 10 45.49 -22.48 -32.02
N SER A 11 44.82 -23.00 -30.99
CA SER A 11 43.39 -23.29 -31.04
C SER A 11 42.62 -21.97 -30.96
N PRO A 12 41.64 -21.70 -31.84
CA PRO A 12 40.81 -20.50 -31.74
C PRO A 12 39.95 -20.59 -30.49
N GLU A 13 40.11 -19.62 -29.58
CA GLU A 13 39.21 -19.42 -28.44
C GLU A 13 37.78 -19.29 -28.96
N VAL A 14 36.93 -20.25 -28.57
CA VAL A 14 35.48 -20.15 -28.71
C VAL A 14 35.01 -19.10 -27.70
N PRO A 15 34.43 -17.97 -28.12
CA PRO A 15 33.91 -17.00 -27.16
C PRO A 15 32.75 -17.64 -26.40
N SER A 16 32.87 -17.66 -25.07
CA SER A 16 31.83 -18.12 -24.15
C SER A 16 30.54 -17.34 -24.39
N SER A 17 29.46 -18.06 -24.64
CA SER A 17 28.13 -17.54 -24.98
C SER A 17 27.24 -17.33 -23.76
N ASN A 18 27.79 -16.84 -22.65
CA ASN A 18 27.01 -16.42 -21.49
C ASN A 18 27.04 -14.90 -21.37
N MET A 19 26.22 -14.22 -22.19
CA MET A 19 25.61 -12.99 -21.67
C MET A 19 24.50 -13.45 -20.73
N ASP A 20 24.72 -13.32 -19.42
CA ASP A 20 23.67 -13.39 -18.41
C ASP A 20 22.60 -12.35 -18.79
N HIS A 21 21.57 -12.77 -19.53
CA HIS A 21 20.38 -11.95 -19.74
C HIS A 21 19.66 -11.86 -18.39
N GLN A 22 19.96 -10.81 -17.63
CA GLN A 22 19.22 -10.50 -16.42
C GLN A 22 17.77 -10.18 -16.84
N LEU A 23 16.81 -10.96 -16.36
CA LEU A 23 15.39 -10.78 -16.65
C LEU A 23 14.96 -9.33 -16.35
N PRO A 24 14.07 -8.72 -17.16
CA PRO A 24 13.62 -7.37 -16.91
C PRO A 24 12.92 -7.33 -15.55
N LEU A 25 13.49 -6.59 -14.59
CA LEU A 25 12.87 -6.41 -13.28
C LEU A 25 11.93 -5.19 -13.31
N PRO A 26 10.81 -5.20 -12.59
CA PRO A 26 10.02 -4.00 -12.39
C PRO A 26 10.87 -2.88 -11.80
N LEU A 27 10.49 -1.65 -12.12
CA LEU A 27 11.21 -0.40 -11.83
C LEU A 27 12.55 -0.20 -12.57
N SER A 28 12.96 -1.13 -13.44
CA SER A 28 14.13 -0.95 -14.30
C SER A 28 13.96 0.25 -15.24
N HIS A 29 14.99 1.09 -15.36
CA HIS A 29 14.96 2.24 -16.26
C HIS A 29 15.07 1.79 -17.73
N CYS A 30 14.08 2.18 -18.53
CA CYS A 30 14.05 1.95 -19.97
C CYS A 30 14.67 3.12 -20.73
N ALA A 31 15.61 2.81 -21.62
CA ALA A 31 16.17 3.80 -22.54
C ALA A 31 15.13 4.23 -23.60
N PRO A 32 15.20 5.47 -24.11
CA PRO A 32 14.37 5.94 -25.22
C PRO A 32 14.39 5.07 -26.48
N PHE A 33 13.23 4.81 -27.07
CA PHE A 33 13.09 4.00 -28.30
C PHE A 33 11.96 4.47 -29.20
N ASP A 34 11.93 3.97 -30.44
CA ASP A 34 10.96 4.37 -31.47
C ASP A 34 10.05 3.19 -31.81
N ILE A 35 8.77 3.49 -32.03
CA ILE A 35 7.75 2.54 -32.45
C ILE A 35 7.07 3.08 -33.70
N LYS A 36 6.94 2.24 -34.74
CA LYS A 36 6.13 2.59 -35.92
C LYS A 36 4.65 2.37 -35.61
N THR A 37 3.88 3.44 -35.77
CA THR A 37 2.43 3.44 -35.51
C THR A 37 1.68 3.95 -36.73
N LYS A 38 0.36 3.72 -36.76
CA LYS A 38 -0.52 4.29 -37.80
C LYS A 38 -0.48 5.83 -37.84
N ASN A 39 -0.14 6.46 -36.72
CA ASN A 39 0.00 7.92 -36.60
C ASN A 39 1.42 8.43 -36.96
N GLY A 40 2.29 7.56 -37.47
CA GLY A 40 3.70 7.84 -37.76
C GLY A 40 4.64 7.24 -36.71
N MET A 41 5.88 7.74 -36.66
CA MET A 41 6.88 7.27 -35.70
C MET A 41 6.59 7.85 -34.31
N LEU A 42 6.29 6.99 -33.33
CA LEU A 42 6.17 7.36 -31.93
C LEU A 42 7.55 7.26 -31.27
N ARG A 43 8.08 8.39 -30.80
CA ARG A 43 9.26 8.42 -29.94
C ARG A 43 8.82 8.14 -28.49
N VAL A 44 9.05 6.93 -28.00
CA VAL A 44 8.87 6.57 -26.60
C VAL A 44 10.08 7.08 -25.83
N GLN A 45 9.93 8.30 -25.31
CA GLN A 45 10.84 8.93 -24.37
C GLN A 45 10.04 9.23 -23.11
N PRO A 46 10.13 8.36 -22.08
CA PRO A 46 9.57 8.73 -20.80
C PRO A 46 10.52 9.76 -20.14
N GLY A 47 9.92 10.73 -19.47
CA GLY A 47 10.56 11.97 -19.02
C GLY A 47 9.52 13.07 -18.83
N GLU A 48 9.43 13.59 -17.59
CA GLU A 48 8.55 14.59 -16.96
C GLU A 48 7.05 14.71 -17.35
N LYS A 49 6.62 14.44 -18.59
CA LYS A 49 5.26 14.77 -19.07
C LYS A 49 4.43 13.61 -19.63
N ARG A 50 5.01 12.43 -19.91
CA ARG A 50 4.26 11.32 -20.52
C ARG A 50 4.55 9.98 -19.84
N ALA A 51 3.50 9.20 -19.60
CA ALA A 51 3.55 7.79 -19.25
C ALA A 51 2.97 6.96 -20.41
N TYR A 52 3.34 5.68 -20.48
CA TYR A 52 2.89 4.79 -21.55
C TYR A 52 2.35 3.49 -20.97
N ILE A 53 1.22 3.03 -21.49
CA ILE A 53 0.65 1.71 -21.17
C ILE A 53 0.55 0.93 -22.49
N PHE A 54 1.15 -0.25 -22.50
CA PHE A 54 1.19 -1.15 -23.64
C PHE A 54 0.13 -2.22 -23.46
N LEU A 55 -0.69 -2.43 -24.50
CA LEU A 55 -1.66 -3.51 -24.60
C LEU A 55 -1.28 -4.38 -25.79
N ILE A 56 -0.99 -5.66 -25.54
CA ILE A 56 -0.53 -6.60 -26.56
C ILE A 56 -1.61 -7.64 -26.87
N VAL A 57 -2.20 -7.53 -28.05
CA VAL A 57 -3.19 -8.47 -28.59
C VAL A 57 -2.53 -9.77 -29.03
N SER A 58 -3.19 -10.90 -28.76
CA SER A 58 -2.74 -12.23 -29.16
C SER A 58 -3.94 -13.12 -29.47
N ASP A 59 -3.71 -14.42 -29.70
CA ASP A 59 -4.76 -15.43 -29.86
C ASP A 59 -5.35 -15.97 -28.54
N ASP A 60 -5.07 -15.29 -27.42
CA ASP A 60 -5.66 -15.59 -26.11
C ASP A 60 -7.16 -15.22 -26.06
N GLN A 61 -8.01 -16.23 -25.81
CA GLN A 61 -9.45 -16.05 -25.72
C GLN A 61 -9.89 -15.18 -24.54
N ASN A 62 -9.19 -15.24 -23.40
CA ASN A 62 -9.53 -14.39 -22.26
C ASN A 62 -9.33 -12.92 -22.61
N LEU A 63 -8.29 -12.61 -23.41
CA LEU A 63 -8.07 -11.24 -23.87
C LEU A 63 -9.13 -10.81 -24.89
N ASP A 64 -9.57 -11.71 -25.76
CA ASP A 64 -10.66 -11.43 -26.70
C ASP A 64 -11.96 -11.07 -25.93
N ASP A 65 -12.33 -11.86 -24.92
CA ASP A 65 -13.48 -11.60 -24.06
C ASP A 65 -13.37 -10.24 -23.34
N LEU A 66 -12.19 -9.91 -22.81
CA LEU A 66 -11.93 -8.60 -22.18
C LEU A 66 -12.11 -7.42 -23.14
N LEU A 67 -11.69 -7.58 -24.39
CA LEU A 67 -11.75 -6.53 -25.40
C LEU A 67 -13.15 -6.40 -26.01
N GLU A 68 -13.86 -7.51 -26.19
CA GLU A 68 -15.26 -7.52 -26.63
C GLU A 68 -16.22 -7.01 -25.55
N ALA A 69 -15.99 -7.38 -24.28
CA ALA A 69 -16.78 -6.88 -23.16
C ALA A 69 -16.54 -5.39 -22.89
N SER A 70 -15.36 -4.86 -23.25
CA SER A 70 -14.97 -3.51 -22.88
C SER A 70 -15.90 -2.41 -23.43
N SER A 71 -16.36 -1.51 -22.55
CA SER A 71 -16.99 -0.27 -22.99
C SER A 71 -15.90 0.75 -23.34
N PHE A 72 -15.49 0.81 -24.61
CA PHE A 72 -14.52 1.82 -25.07
C PHE A 72 -14.91 3.24 -24.66
N GLY A 73 -16.22 3.54 -24.57
CA GLY A 73 -16.72 4.82 -24.09
C GLY A 73 -16.39 5.12 -22.62
N SER A 74 -16.44 4.14 -21.72
CA SER A 74 -16.02 4.36 -20.32
C SER A 74 -14.51 4.50 -20.22
N PHE A 75 -13.75 3.76 -21.04
CA PHE A 75 -12.32 3.90 -21.14
C PHE A 75 -11.91 5.31 -21.59
N PHE A 76 -12.50 5.84 -22.67
CA PHE A 76 -12.16 7.17 -23.19
C PHE A 76 -12.40 8.29 -22.17
N ARG A 77 -13.48 8.19 -21.38
CA ARG A 77 -13.75 9.15 -20.29
C ARG A 77 -12.74 9.08 -19.14
N ALA A 78 -12.05 7.96 -19.00
CA ALA A 78 -11.08 7.73 -17.93
C ALA A 78 -9.63 8.00 -18.34
N VAL A 79 -9.33 8.19 -19.64
CA VAL A 79 -7.95 8.41 -20.14
C VAL A 79 -7.33 9.65 -19.48
N PRO A 80 -6.23 9.49 -18.71
CA PRO A 80 -5.55 10.63 -18.07
C PRO A 80 -4.79 11.46 -19.12
N GLN A 81 -4.75 12.78 -18.97
CA GLN A 81 -4.17 13.72 -19.96
C GLN A 81 -2.72 13.44 -20.38
N GLN A 82 -1.93 12.81 -19.51
CA GLN A 82 -0.49 12.60 -19.70
C GLN A 82 -0.12 11.14 -19.91
N THR A 83 -1.11 10.29 -20.15
CA THR A 83 -0.91 8.86 -20.39
C THR A 83 -1.21 8.55 -21.84
N HIS A 84 -0.31 7.82 -22.49
CA HIS A 84 -0.48 7.33 -23.85
C HIS A 84 -0.67 5.81 -23.82
N PHE A 85 -1.55 5.31 -24.67
CA PHE A 85 -1.83 3.88 -24.81
C PHE A 85 -1.29 3.39 -26.14
N VAL A 86 -0.46 2.34 -26.09
CA VAL A 86 0.18 1.73 -27.25
C VAL A 86 -0.40 0.33 -27.42
N PHE A 87 -1.17 0.15 -28.49
CA PHE A 87 -1.78 -1.12 -28.86
C PHE A 87 -0.87 -1.82 -29.87
N GLY A 88 -0.35 -2.97 -29.49
CA GLY A 88 0.44 -3.87 -30.32
C GLY A 88 -0.22 -5.23 -30.45
N ALA A 89 0.34 -6.09 -31.30
CA ALA A 89 -0.14 -7.46 -31.43
C ALA A 89 1.00 -8.43 -31.79
N GLN A 90 0.79 -9.71 -31.50
CA GLN A 90 1.60 -10.78 -32.07
C GLN A 90 1.36 -10.92 -33.58
N ALA A 91 2.25 -11.63 -34.26
CA ALA A 91 2.27 -11.74 -35.72
C ALA A 91 0.98 -12.29 -36.33
N ASP A 92 0.39 -13.28 -35.66
CA ASP A 92 -0.89 -13.91 -36.02
C ASP A 92 -2.12 -13.05 -35.67
N SER A 93 -1.94 -11.98 -34.90
CA SER A 93 -3.02 -11.21 -34.28
C SER A 93 -3.12 -9.76 -34.78
N MET A 94 -2.39 -9.41 -35.85
CA MET A 94 -2.39 -8.06 -36.43
C MET A 94 -3.76 -7.66 -37.02
N ASP A 95 -4.51 -8.60 -37.59
CA ASP A 95 -5.85 -8.34 -38.12
C ASP A 95 -6.86 -8.07 -36.98
N LYS A 96 -6.67 -8.73 -35.83
CA LYS A 96 -7.45 -8.44 -34.61
C LYS A 96 -7.19 -7.01 -34.11
N LEU A 97 -5.92 -6.59 -34.07
CA LEU A 97 -5.55 -5.22 -33.71
C LEU A 97 -6.23 -4.18 -34.61
N GLN A 98 -6.29 -4.44 -35.91
CA GLN A 98 -7.01 -3.58 -36.85
C GLN A 98 -8.52 -3.53 -36.53
N THR A 99 -9.12 -4.69 -36.24
CA THR A 99 -10.55 -4.76 -35.90
C THR A 99 -10.87 -3.94 -34.64
N ILE A 100 -10.07 -4.07 -33.58
CA ILE A 100 -10.18 -3.30 -32.34
C ILE A 100 -10.08 -1.80 -32.63
N GLN A 101 -9.09 -1.39 -33.45
CA GLN A 101 -8.93 0.00 -33.84
C GLN A 101 -10.19 0.56 -34.52
N GLU A 102 -10.77 -0.18 -35.47
CA GLU A 102 -11.97 0.23 -36.20
C GLU A 102 -13.22 0.30 -35.31
N GLN A 103 -13.32 -0.56 -34.30
CA GLN A 103 -14.38 -0.49 -33.29
C GLN A 103 -14.20 0.74 -32.38
N MET A 104 -12.99 1.01 -31.91
CA MET A 104 -12.67 2.19 -31.10
C MET A 104 -12.99 3.49 -31.84
N GLN A 105 -12.61 3.59 -33.12
CA GLN A 105 -12.88 4.76 -33.97
C GLN A 105 -14.38 5.04 -34.16
N ARG A 106 -15.23 4.02 -34.11
CA ARG A 106 -16.68 4.16 -34.23
C ARG A 106 -17.36 4.50 -32.89
N THR A 107 -16.63 4.47 -31.78
CA THR A 107 -17.19 4.69 -30.46
C THR A 107 -17.13 6.17 -30.04
N SER A 108 -18.21 6.67 -29.46
CA SER A 108 -18.29 8.05 -28.95
C SER A 108 -17.21 8.33 -27.90
N GLY A 109 -16.55 9.49 -27.99
CA GLY A 109 -15.42 9.89 -27.15
C GLY A 109 -14.04 9.63 -27.77
N TYR A 110 -13.93 8.82 -28.82
CA TYR A 110 -12.64 8.52 -29.46
C TYR A 110 -11.88 9.78 -29.92
N GLU A 111 -12.58 10.72 -30.56
CA GLU A 111 -11.99 11.94 -31.10
C GLU A 111 -11.33 12.83 -30.03
N GLU A 112 -11.80 12.75 -28.79
CA GLU A 112 -11.27 13.52 -27.65
C GLU A 112 -9.91 12.99 -27.18
N VAL A 113 -9.67 11.68 -27.34
CA VAL A 113 -8.47 10.99 -26.82
C VAL A 113 -7.58 10.41 -27.92
N LYS A 114 -7.94 10.50 -29.20
CA LYS A 114 -7.22 9.87 -30.32
C LYS A 114 -5.72 10.21 -30.38
N GLY A 115 -5.31 11.39 -29.90
CA GLY A 115 -3.89 11.79 -29.83
C GLY A 115 -3.07 11.01 -28.79
N GLN A 116 -3.75 10.28 -27.90
CA GLN A 116 -3.16 9.45 -26.86
C GLN A 116 -3.14 7.96 -27.22
N LEU A 117 -3.86 7.56 -28.29
CA LEU A 117 -3.99 6.17 -28.71
C LEU A 117 -3.08 5.90 -29.92
N HIS A 118 -2.20 4.92 -29.78
CA HIS A 118 -1.19 4.58 -30.77
C HIS A 118 -1.29 3.10 -31.15
N PHE A 119 -1.52 2.81 -32.44
CA PHE A 119 -1.64 1.44 -32.94
C PHE A 119 -0.39 1.08 -33.73
N MET A 120 0.33 0.05 -33.28
CA MET A 120 1.57 -0.42 -33.92
C MET A 120 1.28 -0.96 -35.33
N THR A 121 2.20 -0.73 -36.26
CA THR A 121 2.11 -1.27 -37.64
C THR A 121 2.97 -2.51 -37.85
N GLU A 122 3.80 -2.85 -36.87
CA GLU A 122 4.69 -4.00 -36.90
C GLU A 122 4.32 -4.93 -35.75
N ALA A 123 4.30 -6.23 -36.03
CA ALA A 123 3.99 -7.24 -35.04
C ALA A 123 5.14 -7.45 -34.06
N ILE A 124 4.78 -7.78 -32.82
CA ILE A 124 5.71 -8.27 -31.80
C ILE A 124 5.96 -9.75 -32.11
N GLN A 125 7.20 -10.09 -32.41
CA GLN A 125 7.61 -11.47 -32.69
C GLN A 125 7.97 -12.16 -31.37
N PRO A 126 7.26 -13.24 -30.96
CA PRO A 126 7.67 -14.03 -29.80
C PRO A 126 9.04 -14.68 -30.04
N ARG A 127 9.81 -14.86 -28.97
CA ARG A 127 11.21 -15.33 -28.95
C ARG A 127 11.61 -16.22 -30.15
N CYS A 128 12.58 -15.75 -30.93
CA CYS A 128 13.24 -16.52 -31.97
C CYS A 128 13.99 -17.72 -31.35
N HIS A 129 13.38 -18.90 -31.28
CA HIS A 129 14.11 -20.14 -31.03
C HIS A 129 14.78 -20.62 -32.33
N LEU A 130 16.11 -20.62 -32.31
CA LEU A 130 17.03 -21.25 -33.28
C LEU A 130 17.28 -20.52 -34.62
N LYS A 131 18.54 -20.07 -34.74
CA LYS A 131 19.26 -19.47 -35.89
C LYS A 131 19.08 -17.96 -36.07
N ARG A 132 20.23 -17.27 -35.98
CA ARG A 132 20.48 -15.81 -35.96
C ARG A 132 19.98 -15.00 -37.16
N GLU A 133 19.16 -15.54 -38.05
CA GLU A 133 18.82 -14.85 -39.29
C GLU A 133 17.34 -14.45 -39.29
N ILE A 134 17.12 -13.13 -39.33
CA ILE A 134 15.85 -12.40 -39.44
C ILE A 134 15.09 -12.17 -38.11
N CYS A 135 15.77 -11.71 -37.06
CA CYS A 135 15.10 -11.04 -35.94
C CYS A 135 15.45 -9.54 -35.99
N GLN A 136 14.43 -8.66 -35.99
CA GLN A 136 14.68 -7.22 -35.89
C GLN A 136 15.23 -6.92 -34.50
N LYS A 137 16.56 -6.71 -34.43
CA LYS A 137 17.33 -6.45 -33.20
C LYS A 137 16.71 -5.37 -32.29
N GLN A 138 15.97 -4.42 -32.86
CA GLN A 138 15.32 -3.31 -32.17
C GLN A 138 14.25 -3.74 -31.13
N TYR A 139 13.54 -4.85 -31.34
CA TYR A 139 12.48 -5.31 -30.41
C TYR A 139 13.02 -6.26 -29.33
N TYR A 140 14.11 -6.97 -29.59
CA TYR A 140 14.71 -7.92 -28.64
C TYR A 140 15.53 -7.23 -27.55
N ASP A 141 16.19 -6.11 -27.86
CA ASP A 141 17.04 -5.38 -26.91
C ASP A 141 16.25 -4.37 -26.04
N ASN A 142 14.93 -4.25 -26.26
CA ASN A 142 14.09 -3.29 -25.55
C ASN A 142 13.44 -3.91 -24.30
N LEU A 143 13.60 -3.27 -23.15
CA LEU A 143 13.09 -3.77 -21.86
C LEU A 143 11.57 -3.96 -21.82
N VAL A 144 10.77 -3.15 -22.53
CA VAL A 144 9.30 -3.32 -22.57
C VAL A 144 8.94 -4.62 -23.28
N PHE A 145 9.53 -4.87 -24.45
CA PHE A 145 9.21 -6.07 -25.23
C PHE A 145 9.87 -7.32 -24.64
N GLN A 146 10.99 -7.19 -23.92
CA GLN A 146 11.47 -8.25 -23.04
C GLN A 146 10.42 -8.55 -21.96
N ALA A 147 9.93 -7.53 -21.25
CA ALA A 147 8.90 -7.73 -20.22
C ALA A 147 7.63 -8.42 -20.76
N VAL A 148 7.16 -8.03 -21.94
CA VAL A 148 6.04 -8.70 -22.63
C VAL A 148 6.28 -10.20 -22.80
N ASN A 149 7.51 -10.62 -23.10
CA ASN A 149 7.83 -12.04 -23.31
C ASN A 149 8.20 -12.78 -22.01
N GLU A 150 8.73 -12.08 -21.02
CA GLU A 150 9.32 -12.68 -19.82
C GLU A 150 8.36 -12.68 -18.61
N TRP A 151 7.43 -11.72 -18.53
CA TRP A 151 6.52 -11.58 -17.38
C TRP A 151 5.24 -12.39 -17.51
N GLY A 152 4.83 -12.78 -18.71
CA GLY A 152 3.64 -13.60 -18.94
C GLY A 152 3.72 -14.97 -18.27
N GLY A 153 4.93 -15.41 -17.89
CA GLY A 153 5.14 -16.64 -17.17
C GLY A 153 4.91 -17.89 -18.03
N GLU A 154 4.59 -18.98 -17.36
CA GLU A 154 4.37 -20.28 -17.99
C GLU A 154 3.02 -20.84 -17.55
N GLU A 155 2.19 -21.18 -18.52
CA GLU A 155 0.90 -21.79 -18.28
C GLU A 155 0.98 -23.32 -18.45
N PRO A 156 0.41 -24.08 -17.50
CA PRO A 156 0.35 -25.53 -17.61
C PRO A 156 -0.60 -25.95 -18.73
N LEU A 157 -0.05 -26.69 -19.69
CA LEU A 157 -0.80 -27.44 -20.69
C LEU A 157 -0.80 -28.92 -20.34
N MET A 158 -1.96 -29.54 -20.43
CA MET A 158 -2.15 -30.97 -20.21
C MET A 158 -2.45 -31.67 -21.52
N GLN A 159 -1.62 -32.65 -21.90
CA GLN A 159 -1.99 -33.62 -22.91
C GLN A 159 -2.61 -34.84 -22.23
N ILE A 160 -3.93 -34.95 -22.35
CA ILE A 160 -4.73 -36.06 -21.84
C ILE A 160 -4.78 -37.14 -22.91
N SER A 161 -4.53 -38.39 -22.52
CA SER A 161 -4.52 -39.54 -23.43
C SER A 161 -5.32 -40.70 -22.85
N TRP A 162 -6.10 -41.38 -23.68
CA TRP A 162 -6.85 -42.59 -23.29
C TRP A 162 -7.01 -43.54 -24.48
N SER A 163 -7.33 -44.80 -24.20
CA SER A 163 -7.59 -45.81 -25.23
C SER A 163 -9.03 -46.29 -25.13
N GLU A 164 -9.77 -46.26 -26.24
CA GLU A 164 -11.11 -46.82 -26.34
C GLU A 164 -11.19 -47.67 -27.61
N ASN A 165 -11.70 -48.90 -27.50
CA ASN A 165 -11.80 -49.85 -28.62
C ASN A 165 -10.46 -50.09 -29.37
N GLY A 166 -9.33 -50.03 -28.65
CA GLY A 166 -7.98 -50.21 -29.22
C GLY A 166 -7.45 -49.00 -29.99
N LYS A 167 -8.17 -47.87 -30.02
CA LYS A 167 -7.71 -46.61 -30.61
C LYS A 167 -7.21 -45.68 -29.52
N LEU A 168 -6.01 -45.13 -29.71
CA LEU A 168 -5.47 -44.08 -28.85
C LEU A 168 -6.11 -42.73 -29.23
N HIS A 169 -6.62 -42.05 -28.21
CA HIS A 169 -7.14 -40.68 -28.29
C HIS A 169 -6.26 -39.76 -27.47
N THR A 170 -6.05 -38.54 -27.97
CA THR A 170 -5.32 -37.49 -27.26
C THR A 170 -6.05 -36.16 -27.37
N LYS A 171 -6.04 -35.37 -26.31
CA LYS A 171 -6.61 -34.02 -26.26
C LYS A 171 -5.66 -33.12 -25.47
N LYS A 172 -5.34 -31.94 -26.02
CA LYS A 172 -4.65 -30.90 -25.27
C LYS A 172 -5.68 -30.04 -24.57
N VAL A 173 -5.44 -29.75 -23.30
CA VAL A 173 -6.33 -28.99 -22.44
C VAL A 173 -5.49 -27.99 -21.66
N GLU A 174 -5.95 -26.74 -21.62
CA GLU A 174 -5.35 -25.70 -20.79
C GLU A 174 -5.66 -25.96 -19.31
N ALA A 175 -4.69 -25.66 -18.45
CA ALA A 175 -4.85 -25.74 -17.02
C ALA A 175 -4.46 -24.40 -16.40
N LYS A 176 -5.10 -24.06 -15.27
CA LYS A 176 -4.77 -22.85 -14.53
C LYS A 176 -4.10 -23.21 -13.20
N GLY A 177 -2.95 -22.61 -12.93
CA GLY A 177 -2.22 -22.83 -11.67
C GLY A 177 -2.84 -22.11 -10.46
N ASP A 178 -2.12 -22.19 -9.34
CA ASP A 178 -2.42 -21.41 -8.14
C ASP A 178 -1.75 -20.02 -8.16
N THR A 179 -1.95 -19.24 -7.11
CA THR A 179 -1.39 -17.88 -6.96
C THR A 179 -0.02 -17.83 -6.26
N GLY A 180 0.76 -18.92 -6.31
CA GLY A 180 2.13 -18.98 -5.79
C GLY A 180 2.30 -19.55 -4.37
N TRP A 181 1.31 -20.28 -3.85
CA TRP A 181 1.36 -20.99 -2.57
C TRP A 181 1.58 -22.50 -2.72
N LEU A 182 1.51 -23.05 -3.93
CA LEU A 182 1.88 -24.44 -4.23
C LEU A 182 3.23 -24.53 -4.96
N PRO A 183 3.88 -25.70 -4.90
CA PRO A 183 4.99 -26.02 -5.78
C PRO A 183 4.62 -25.85 -7.25
N SER A 184 5.58 -25.39 -8.06
CA SER A 184 5.36 -25.19 -9.49
C SER A 184 5.20 -26.54 -10.21
N ILE A 185 4.33 -26.60 -11.22
CA ILE A 185 4.27 -27.72 -12.18
C ILE A 185 5.64 -27.99 -12.84
N ARG A 186 6.52 -26.98 -12.91
CA ARG A 186 7.89 -27.16 -13.39
C ARG A 186 8.70 -28.15 -12.54
N GLU A 187 8.49 -28.18 -11.23
CA GLU A 187 9.18 -29.12 -10.33
C GLU A 187 8.72 -30.55 -10.62
N LEU A 188 7.41 -30.75 -10.78
CA LEU A 188 6.85 -32.04 -11.23
C LEU A 188 7.46 -32.46 -12.58
N LEU A 189 7.60 -31.54 -13.54
CA LEU A 189 8.16 -31.82 -14.87
C LEU A 189 9.65 -32.19 -14.84
N GLN A 190 10.41 -31.72 -13.85
CA GLN A 190 11.82 -32.09 -13.70
C GLN A 190 11.98 -33.54 -13.21
N GLU A 191 11.00 -34.03 -12.45
CA GLU A 191 11.00 -35.38 -11.87
C GLU A 191 10.21 -36.40 -12.72
N GLN A 192 9.34 -35.93 -13.63
CA GLN A 192 8.42 -36.76 -14.40
C GLN A 192 8.97 -37.13 -15.79
N THR A 193 9.35 -38.41 -15.99
CA THR A 193 9.69 -38.96 -17.32
C THR A 193 8.54 -39.68 -18.02
N ASP A 194 7.57 -40.19 -17.26
CA ASP A 194 6.44 -40.99 -17.75
C ASP A 194 5.08 -40.29 -17.58
N PRO A 195 4.07 -40.60 -18.42
CA PRO A 195 2.72 -40.09 -18.23
C PRO A 195 2.13 -40.55 -16.88
N LEU A 196 1.50 -39.64 -16.14
CA LEU A 196 0.84 -39.97 -14.88
C LEU A 196 -0.62 -40.36 -15.12
N GLU A 197 -1.10 -41.39 -14.44
CA GLU A 197 -2.51 -41.76 -14.49
C GLU A 197 -3.38 -40.79 -13.68
N PHE A 198 -4.59 -40.55 -14.18
CA PHE A 198 -5.64 -39.89 -13.44
C PHE A 198 -6.38 -40.90 -12.55
N ALA A 199 -6.70 -40.49 -11.33
CA ALA A 199 -7.54 -41.24 -10.40
C ALA A 199 -8.70 -40.36 -9.93
N ASN A 200 -9.92 -40.88 -10.03
CA ASN A 200 -11.11 -40.14 -9.62
C ASN A 200 -11.23 -40.14 -8.09
N TRP A 201 -11.29 -38.95 -7.49
CA TRP A 201 -11.57 -38.83 -6.05
C TRP A 201 -13.00 -39.27 -5.73
N GLY A 202 -13.96 -38.96 -6.60
CA GLY A 202 -15.38 -39.30 -6.46
C GLY A 202 -16.18 -38.38 -5.53
N GLY A 203 -15.57 -37.86 -4.47
CA GLY A 203 -16.10 -36.82 -3.58
C GLY A 203 -15.56 -35.40 -3.87
N LEU A 204 -15.68 -34.50 -2.88
CA LEU A 204 -15.20 -33.12 -2.95
C LEU A 204 -13.84 -32.92 -2.26
N ALA A 205 -13.32 -33.89 -1.52
CA ALA A 205 -12.13 -33.78 -0.68
C ALA A 205 -12.22 -32.58 0.27
N CYS A 206 -13.28 -32.53 1.08
CA CYS A 206 -13.50 -31.41 2.02
C CYS A 206 -13.10 -31.71 3.45
N ASP A 207 -13.01 -32.98 3.84
CA ASP A 207 -12.61 -33.41 5.17
C ASP A 207 -12.01 -34.82 5.12
N ASP A 208 -11.38 -35.25 6.21
CA ASP A 208 -10.68 -36.53 6.29
C ASP A 208 -11.63 -37.75 6.18
N SER A 209 -12.96 -37.56 6.24
CA SER A 209 -13.94 -38.64 6.02
C SER A 209 -14.21 -38.89 4.54
N ASP A 210 -13.96 -37.91 3.68
CA ASP A 210 -14.15 -37.98 2.22
C ASP A 210 -12.94 -38.63 1.54
N ASN A 211 -12.88 -39.96 1.60
CA ASN A 211 -11.79 -40.76 1.04
C ASN A 211 -11.93 -40.97 -0.49
N PRO A 212 -10.82 -41.11 -1.22
CA PRO A 212 -10.87 -41.28 -2.67
C PRO A 212 -11.51 -42.63 -3.07
N GLN A 213 -12.35 -42.61 -4.12
CA GLN A 213 -12.99 -43.81 -4.67
C GLN A 213 -11.99 -44.78 -5.30
N GLU A 214 -10.85 -44.28 -5.76
CA GLU A 214 -9.76 -45.05 -6.35
C GLU A 214 -8.44 -44.66 -5.69
N SER A 215 -7.45 -45.57 -5.68
CA SER A 215 -6.13 -45.24 -5.14
C SER A 215 -5.49 -44.10 -5.93
N VAL A 216 -5.18 -42.99 -5.26
CA VAL A 216 -4.48 -41.84 -5.83
C VAL A 216 -2.96 -41.91 -5.63
N GLN A 217 -2.44 -42.96 -4.97
CA GLN A 217 -1.01 -43.11 -4.68
C GLN A 217 -0.17 -43.10 -5.96
N GLY A 218 0.74 -42.11 -6.09
CA GLY A 218 1.59 -41.93 -7.27
C GLY A 218 0.85 -41.48 -8.54
N LYS A 219 -0.42 -41.07 -8.40
CA LYS A 219 -1.31 -40.65 -9.49
C LYS A 219 -1.72 -39.19 -9.31
N ILE A 220 -2.43 -38.66 -10.30
CA ILE A 220 -3.04 -37.34 -10.21
C ILE A 220 -4.47 -37.51 -9.68
N ALA A 221 -4.75 -36.90 -8.53
CA ALA A 221 -6.10 -36.89 -7.97
C ALA A 221 -6.98 -35.91 -8.76
N VAL A 222 -8.08 -36.40 -9.34
CA VAL A 222 -9.08 -35.57 -10.02
C VAL A 222 -10.24 -35.31 -9.06
N VAL A 223 -10.37 -34.05 -8.63
CA VAL A 223 -11.32 -33.61 -7.59
C VAL A 223 -12.23 -32.53 -8.17
N ARG A 224 -13.52 -32.50 -7.83
CA ARG A 224 -14.41 -31.40 -8.26
C ARG A 224 -14.28 -30.17 -7.36
N ARG A 225 -14.40 -28.97 -7.94
CA ARG A 225 -14.67 -27.73 -7.22
C ARG A 225 -16.00 -27.86 -6.47
N GLY A 226 -16.09 -27.22 -5.32
CA GLY A 226 -17.27 -27.26 -4.46
C GLY A 226 -17.10 -26.34 -3.25
N LYS A 227 -17.83 -26.63 -2.17
CA LYS A 227 -18.00 -25.74 -1.00
C LYS A 227 -16.77 -25.54 -0.09
N CYS A 228 -15.70 -26.30 -0.27
CA CYS A 228 -14.52 -26.24 0.59
C CYS A 228 -13.31 -25.64 -0.13
N ALA A 229 -12.38 -25.10 0.66
CA ALA A 229 -11.16 -24.45 0.17
C ALA A 229 -10.32 -25.39 -0.69
N PHE A 230 -9.64 -24.83 -1.70
CA PHE A 230 -8.72 -25.58 -2.56
C PHE A 230 -7.56 -26.19 -1.77
N PHE A 231 -7.10 -25.48 -0.74
CA PHE A 231 -6.12 -25.97 0.22
C PHE A 231 -6.46 -27.37 0.77
N GLU A 232 -7.68 -27.57 1.26
CA GLU A 232 -8.09 -28.84 1.89
C GLU A 232 -8.05 -29.99 0.88
N LYS A 233 -8.48 -29.72 -0.36
CA LYS A 233 -8.43 -30.70 -1.45
C LYS A 233 -7.00 -31.16 -1.72
N VAL A 234 -6.05 -30.22 -1.76
CA VAL A 234 -4.63 -30.53 -2.02
C VAL A 234 -3.99 -31.25 -0.83
N ARG A 235 -4.26 -30.78 0.40
CA ARG A 235 -3.79 -31.42 1.64
C ARG A 235 -4.24 -32.88 1.72
N LEU A 236 -5.52 -33.15 1.49
CA LEU A 236 -6.08 -34.49 1.52
C LEU A 236 -5.49 -35.38 0.42
N ALA A 237 -5.44 -34.89 -0.81
CA ALA A 237 -4.84 -35.65 -1.91
C ALA A 237 -3.37 -36.01 -1.64
N GLN A 238 -2.60 -35.07 -1.10
CA GLN A 238 -1.22 -35.32 -0.68
C GLN A 238 -1.13 -36.39 0.41
N ASN A 239 -1.99 -36.31 1.43
CA ASN A 239 -2.01 -37.29 2.53
C ASN A 239 -2.35 -38.71 2.05
N HIS A 240 -3.10 -38.83 0.95
CA HIS A 240 -3.37 -40.09 0.27
C HIS A 240 -2.32 -40.48 -0.79
N GLY A 241 -1.22 -39.74 -0.89
CA GLY A 241 -0.06 -40.06 -1.72
C GLY A 241 -0.17 -39.64 -3.19
N ALA A 242 -1.08 -38.73 -3.53
CA ALA A 242 -1.15 -38.16 -4.88
C ALA A 242 0.16 -37.44 -5.25
N SER A 243 0.49 -37.43 -6.53
CA SER A 243 1.66 -36.70 -7.08
C SER A 243 1.31 -35.29 -7.54
N ALA A 244 0.04 -35.05 -7.88
CA ALA A 244 -0.52 -33.75 -8.20
C ALA A 244 -2.04 -33.78 -8.05
N VAL A 245 -2.68 -32.61 -8.10
CA VAL A 245 -4.15 -32.49 -8.08
C VAL A 245 -4.65 -31.75 -9.31
N VAL A 246 -5.69 -32.29 -9.94
CA VAL A 246 -6.48 -31.61 -10.96
C VAL A 246 -7.85 -31.31 -10.37
N ILE A 247 -8.16 -30.02 -10.21
CA ILE A 247 -9.43 -29.54 -9.71
C ILE A 247 -10.32 -29.22 -10.91
N VAL A 248 -11.41 -29.95 -11.08
CA VAL A 248 -12.38 -29.73 -12.15
C VAL A 248 -13.33 -28.62 -11.74
N ASN A 249 -13.40 -27.56 -12.55
CA ASN A 249 -14.36 -26.47 -12.33
C ASN A 249 -15.80 -27.02 -12.34
N SER A 250 -16.63 -26.50 -11.44
CA SER A 250 -18.03 -26.93 -11.28
C SER A 250 -19.02 -26.05 -12.03
N GLU A 251 -18.54 -24.94 -12.59
CA GLU A 251 -19.33 -23.92 -13.29
C GLU A 251 -18.86 -23.87 -14.75
N ASP A 252 -19.80 -23.61 -15.67
CA ASP A 252 -19.47 -23.23 -17.03
C ASP A 252 -18.86 -21.82 -17.01
N GLY A 253 -17.82 -21.60 -17.81
CA GLY A 253 -17.03 -20.35 -17.82
C GLY A 253 -15.61 -20.54 -17.31
N ASP A 254 -14.98 -19.42 -16.95
CA ASP A 254 -13.54 -19.35 -16.73
C ASP A 254 -13.04 -20.18 -15.55
N MET A 255 -11.83 -20.71 -15.72
CA MET A 255 -11.10 -21.30 -14.61
C MET A 255 -10.68 -20.20 -13.63
N VAL A 256 -10.93 -20.43 -12.35
CA VAL A 256 -10.46 -19.56 -11.27
C VAL A 256 -9.08 -19.98 -10.80
N SER A 257 -8.25 -19.01 -10.41
CA SER A 257 -6.97 -19.32 -9.77
C SER A 257 -7.22 -20.03 -8.43
N LEU A 258 -6.41 -21.03 -8.13
CA LEU A 258 -6.53 -21.76 -6.87
C LEU A 258 -6.07 -20.86 -5.72
N SER A 259 -6.99 -20.33 -4.93
CA SER A 259 -6.67 -19.55 -3.73
C SER A 259 -6.48 -20.43 -2.50
N CYS A 260 -5.58 -20.04 -1.60
CA CYS A 260 -5.31 -20.75 -0.36
C CYS A 260 -6.50 -20.76 0.64
N GLY A 261 -7.36 -19.74 0.62
CA GLY A 261 -8.46 -19.54 1.57
C GLY A 261 -8.13 -18.49 2.64
N SER A 262 -9.13 -18.07 3.44
CA SER A 262 -8.98 -17.12 4.54
C SER A 262 -9.55 -17.70 5.84
N PRO A 263 -8.87 -17.59 7.01
CA PRO A 263 -7.48 -17.18 7.17
C PRO A 263 -6.52 -18.17 6.47
N ASP A 264 -5.41 -17.70 5.91
CA ASP A 264 -4.43 -18.47 5.11
C ASP A 264 -3.87 -19.72 5.85
N PRO A 265 -4.28 -20.95 5.48
CA PRO A 265 -3.72 -22.18 6.05
C PRO A 265 -2.39 -22.63 5.43
N CYS A 266 -1.95 -22.09 4.28
CA CYS A 266 -0.95 -22.71 3.43
C CYS A 266 0.49 -22.56 3.94
N LYS A 267 0.78 -21.49 4.69
CA LYS A 267 2.15 -21.21 5.18
C LYS A 267 2.67 -22.21 6.23
N SER A 268 1.80 -23.04 6.82
CA SER A 268 2.17 -24.01 7.86
C SER A 268 1.91 -25.48 7.48
N ALA A 269 1.37 -25.72 6.28
CA ALA A 269 0.83 -27.03 5.92
C ALA A 269 1.83 -27.98 5.25
N GLY A 270 2.97 -27.48 4.79
CA GLY A 270 4.01 -28.32 4.17
C GLY A 270 3.50 -29.07 2.92
N LEU A 271 2.69 -28.42 2.09
CA LEU A 271 2.27 -28.96 0.80
C LEU A 271 3.46 -29.01 -0.17
N LYS A 272 3.59 -30.14 -0.87
CA LYS A 272 4.72 -30.54 -1.72
C LYS A 272 4.27 -31.01 -3.10
N ILE A 273 2.97 -31.04 -3.36
CA ILE A 273 2.42 -31.43 -4.66
C ILE A 273 1.78 -30.23 -5.35
N PRO A 274 1.94 -30.07 -6.66
CA PRO A 274 1.28 -29.01 -7.40
C PRO A 274 -0.21 -29.31 -7.59
N ALA A 275 -1.00 -28.26 -7.83
CA ALA A 275 -2.38 -28.39 -8.26
C ALA A 275 -2.70 -27.44 -9.41
N VAL A 276 -3.58 -27.88 -10.31
CA VAL A 276 -4.11 -27.07 -11.41
C VAL A 276 -5.62 -27.19 -11.48
N MET A 277 -6.29 -26.16 -11.98
CA MET A 277 -7.68 -26.21 -12.37
C MET A 277 -7.81 -26.64 -13.83
N MET A 278 -8.87 -27.39 -14.13
CA MET A 278 -9.32 -27.77 -15.46
C MET A 278 -10.76 -27.26 -15.67
N SER A 279 -11.12 -26.87 -16.89
CA SER A 279 -12.47 -26.40 -17.23
C SER A 279 -13.55 -27.45 -16.94
N HIS A 280 -14.80 -27.00 -16.79
CA HIS A 280 -15.94 -27.88 -16.52
C HIS A 280 -16.16 -28.89 -17.66
N GLU A 281 -16.05 -28.46 -18.92
CA GLU A 281 -16.19 -29.32 -20.10
C GLU A 281 -15.11 -30.42 -20.14
N ALA A 282 -13.83 -30.04 -20.12
CA ALA A 282 -12.74 -30.99 -20.21
C ALA A 282 -12.68 -31.92 -18.99
N GLY A 283 -12.92 -31.39 -17.80
CA GLY A 283 -12.99 -32.19 -16.58
C GLY A 283 -14.18 -33.14 -16.56
N GLY A 284 -15.31 -32.75 -17.15
CA GLY A 284 -16.47 -33.60 -17.35
C GLY A 284 -16.17 -34.82 -18.22
N GLU A 285 -15.45 -34.64 -19.33
CA GLU A 285 -14.99 -35.74 -20.19
C GLU A 285 -14.07 -36.71 -19.45
N VAL A 286 -13.06 -36.18 -18.75
CA VAL A 286 -12.11 -36.98 -17.95
C VAL A 286 -12.86 -37.80 -16.91
N LEU A 287 -13.73 -37.16 -16.13
CA LEU A 287 -14.48 -37.85 -15.08
C LEU A 287 -15.44 -38.90 -15.64
N ASN A 288 -15.99 -38.71 -16.85
CA ASN A 288 -16.80 -39.73 -17.52
C ASN A 288 -15.97 -40.94 -17.96
N LEU A 289 -14.77 -40.72 -18.49
CA LEU A 289 -13.84 -41.81 -18.83
C LEU A 289 -13.44 -42.61 -17.59
N LEU A 290 -13.09 -41.93 -16.50
CA LEU A 290 -12.74 -42.58 -15.22
C LEU A 290 -13.93 -43.37 -14.66
N LYS A 291 -15.16 -42.83 -14.70
CA LYS A 291 -16.38 -43.56 -14.31
C LYS A 291 -16.60 -44.85 -15.12
N LYS A 292 -16.20 -44.87 -16.39
CA LYS A 292 -16.23 -46.07 -17.25
C LYS A 292 -15.04 -47.01 -17.02
N ARG A 293 -14.18 -46.72 -16.05
CA ARG A 293 -12.92 -47.45 -15.74
C ARG A 293 -11.94 -47.48 -16.92
N VAL A 294 -11.96 -46.43 -17.74
CA VAL A 294 -10.95 -46.23 -18.79
C VAL A 294 -9.72 -45.59 -18.13
N THR A 295 -8.54 -46.17 -18.36
CA THR A 295 -7.28 -45.55 -17.92
C THR A 295 -7.04 -44.28 -18.73
N VAL A 296 -6.94 -43.16 -18.02
CA VAL A 296 -6.61 -41.86 -18.59
C VAL A 296 -5.24 -41.45 -18.07
N THR A 297 -4.34 -41.07 -18.96
CA THR A 297 -3.00 -40.57 -18.61
C THR A 297 -2.82 -39.12 -19.00
N ASN A 298 -1.89 -38.46 -18.33
CA ASN A 298 -1.57 -37.07 -18.52
C ASN A 298 -0.07 -36.86 -18.72
N ARG A 299 0.25 -35.94 -19.61
CA ARG A 299 1.57 -35.32 -19.69
C ARG A 299 1.41 -33.82 -19.56
N PHE A 300 1.96 -33.25 -18.49
CA PHE A 300 2.12 -31.82 -18.36
C PHE A 300 3.16 -31.29 -19.36
N SER A 301 2.97 -30.05 -19.75
CA SER A 301 3.91 -29.24 -20.50
C SER A 301 3.68 -27.78 -20.12
N LEU A 302 4.63 -26.91 -20.42
CA LEU A 302 4.49 -25.48 -20.17
C LEU A 302 4.46 -24.75 -21.51
N LYS A 303 3.50 -23.83 -21.65
CA LYS A 303 3.45 -22.86 -22.74
C LYS A 303 3.89 -21.53 -22.16
N ASN A 304 4.81 -20.85 -22.84
CA ASN A 304 5.13 -19.47 -22.50
C ASN A 304 3.91 -18.61 -22.83
N ALA A 305 3.33 -17.98 -21.81
CA ALA A 305 2.35 -16.93 -22.01
C ALA A 305 3.08 -15.59 -22.16
N ILE A 306 2.41 -14.62 -22.80
CA ILE A 306 2.91 -13.25 -22.87
C ILE A 306 2.22 -12.40 -21.82
N GLN A 307 2.89 -11.33 -21.40
CA GLN A 307 2.27 -10.30 -20.59
C GLN A 307 1.51 -9.34 -21.51
N HIS A 308 0.18 -9.35 -21.43
CA HIS A 308 -0.67 -8.49 -22.26
C HIS A 308 -0.58 -7.02 -21.90
N PHE A 309 -0.26 -6.69 -20.65
CA PHE A 309 -0.24 -5.32 -20.17
C PHE A 309 1.10 -4.98 -19.50
N VAL A 310 1.79 -3.96 -20.03
CA VAL A 310 3.08 -3.47 -19.50
C VAL A 310 3.06 -1.95 -19.41
N GLY A 311 3.55 -1.38 -18.32
CA GLY A 311 3.60 0.07 -18.12
C GLY A 311 5.01 0.65 -18.18
N LEU A 312 5.08 1.92 -18.57
CA LEU A 312 6.21 2.82 -18.35
C LEU A 312 5.70 4.07 -17.64
N ASP A 313 6.19 4.33 -16.44
CA ASP A 313 5.80 5.52 -15.69
C ASP A 313 6.51 6.79 -16.19
N HIS A 314 6.21 7.93 -15.55
CA HIS A 314 6.78 9.24 -15.90
C HIS A 314 8.31 9.33 -15.74
N PHE A 315 8.96 8.36 -15.10
CA PHE A 315 10.39 8.28 -14.82
C PHE A 315 11.12 7.24 -15.67
N SER A 316 10.46 6.74 -16.72
CA SER A 316 10.97 5.68 -17.59
C SER A 316 11.19 4.36 -16.89
N ARG A 317 10.49 4.12 -15.78
CA ARG A 317 10.61 2.85 -15.07
C ARG A 317 9.56 1.89 -15.60
N LEU A 318 9.98 0.65 -15.82
CA LEU A 318 9.12 -0.45 -16.20
C LEU A 318 8.15 -0.82 -15.06
N ARG A 319 6.89 -1.11 -15.39
CA ARG A 319 5.83 -1.34 -14.41
C ARG A 319 4.98 -2.54 -14.78
N GLU A 320 4.78 -3.43 -13.82
CA GLU A 320 3.67 -4.39 -13.88
C GLU A 320 2.36 -3.63 -13.74
N ILE A 321 1.34 -4.06 -14.48
CA ILE A 321 0.00 -3.47 -14.45
C ILE A 321 -0.87 -4.15 -13.39
N GLY A 322 -0.60 -5.41 -13.04
CA GLY A 322 -1.41 -6.19 -12.11
C GLY A 322 -2.56 -6.93 -12.80
N GLN A 323 -3.64 -7.19 -12.05
CA GLN A 323 -4.77 -8.00 -12.51
C GLN A 323 -5.87 -7.15 -13.15
N ILE A 324 -6.31 -7.56 -14.34
CA ILE A 324 -7.40 -6.90 -15.08
C ILE A 324 -8.39 -7.95 -15.65
N PRO A 325 -9.70 -7.79 -15.40
CA PRO A 325 -10.28 -6.92 -14.39
C PRO A 325 -9.87 -7.39 -12.98
N PRO A 326 -10.00 -6.53 -11.97
CA PRO A 326 -9.79 -6.96 -10.61
C PRO A 326 -10.87 -7.93 -10.16
N ARG A 327 -10.57 -8.70 -9.12
CA ARG A 327 -11.46 -9.75 -8.63
C ARG A 327 -12.83 -9.19 -8.26
N GLY A 328 -13.89 -9.75 -8.86
CA GLY A 328 -15.27 -9.36 -8.60
C GLY A 328 -15.74 -8.09 -9.33
N ALA A 329 -14.92 -7.51 -10.21
CA ALA A 329 -15.37 -6.44 -11.09
C ALA A 329 -15.91 -7.01 -12.41
N GLU A 330 -16.85 -6.28 -13.03
CA GLU A 330 -17.34 -6.61 -14.36
C GLU A 330 -16.25 -6.41 -15.43
N GLU A 331 -16.07 -7.40 -16.29
CA GLU A 331 -15.10 -7.40 -17.40
C GLU A 331 -15.31 -6.24 -18.36
N SER A 332 -16.54 -5.73 -18.49
CA SER A 332 -16.85 -4.60 -19.37
C SER A 332 -16.15 -3.29 -19.01
N PHE A 333 -15.52 -3.20 -17.83
CA PHE A 333 -14.72 -2.06 -17.41
C PHE A 333 -13.20 -2.30 -17.49
N ALA A 334 -12.73 -3.43 -18.03
CA ALA A 334 -11.32 -3.81 -18.07
C ALA A 334 -10.38 -2.69 -18.56
N LEU A 335 -10.71 -2.04 -19.68
CA LEU A 335 -9.88 -0.95 -20.20
C LEU A 335 -9.92 0.32 -19.33
N THR A 336 -11.03 0.58 -18.62
CA THR A 336 -11.09 1.68 -17.64
C THR A 336 -10.06 1.47 -16.53
N PHE A 337 -9.83 0.24 -16.09
CA PHE A 337 -8.82 -0.09 -15.07
C PHE A 337 -7.38 0.14 -15.56
N LEU A 338 -7.10 -0.01 -16.86
CA LEU A 338 -5.83 0.44 -17.45
C LEU A 338 -5.66 1.96 -17.36
N ALA A 339 -6.74 2.71 -17.58
CA ALA A 339 -6.69 4.16 -17.49
C ALA A 339 -6.37 4.65 -16.07
N LEU A 340 -6.91 3.96 -15.05
CA LEU A 340 -6.61 4.22 -13.65
C LEU A 340 -5.12 3.99 -13.31
N GLU A 341 -4.44 3.01 -13.92
CA GLU A 341 -2.98 2.85 -13.74
C GLU A 341 -2.22 4.11 -14.20
N GLY A 342 -2.64 4.70 -15.31
CA GLY A 342 -2.07 5.96 -15.79
C GLY A 342 -2.30 7.14 -14.84
N GLU A 343 -3.45 7.17 -14.18
CA GLU A 343 -3.78 8.18 -13.15
C GLU A 343 -2.88 8.00 -11.92
N TYR A 344 -2.62 6.75 -11.51
CA TYR A 344 -1.72 6.44 -10.42
C TYR A 344 -0.27 6.85 -10.71
N TYR A 345 0.22 6.69 -11.95
CA TYR A 345 1.54 7.21 -12.32
C TYR A 345 1.64 8.73 -12.16
N ALA A 346 0.57 9.48 -12.47
CA ALA A 346 0.53 10.92 -12.25
C ALA A 346 0.56 11.26 -10.75
N TYR A 347 -0.15 10.50 -9.92
CA TYR A 347 -0.08 10.60 -8.46
C TYR A 347 1.36 10.38 -7.94
N GLU A 348 2.01 9.28 -8.34
CA GLU A 348 3.37 8.98 -7.89
C GLU A 348 4.37 10.04 -8.36
N ARG A 349 4.21 10.60 -9.56
CA ARG A 349 5.06 11.71 -10.00
C ARG A 349 4.89 12.93 -9.10
N ASN A 350 3.65 13.30 -8.76
CA ASN A 350 3.39 14.42 -7.86
C ASN A 350 3.99 14.16 -6.47
N LEU A 351 3.95 12.90 -6.01
CA LEU A 351 4.55 12.46 -4.77
C LEU A 351 6.08 12.62 -4.78
N GLU A 352 6.75 12.15 -5.82
CA GLU A 352 8.20 12.29 -5.97
C GLU A 352 8.64 13.76 -6.11
N GLN A 353 7.83 14.61 -6.77
CA GLN A 353 8.07 16.06 -6.82
C GLN A 353 8.00 16.69 -5.43
N LYS A 354 7.04 16.31 -4.59
CA LYS A 354 6.96 16.78 -3.19
C LYS A 354 8.20 16.38 -2.39
N LEU A 355 8.67 15.14 -2.56
CA LEU A 355 9.89 14.64 -1.91
C LEU A 355 11.19 15.28 -2.43
N SER A 356 11.14 15.99 -3.55
CA SER A 356 12.30 16.67 -4.14
C SER A 356 12.32 18.17 -3.88
N GLN A 357 11.39 18.70 -3.08
CA GLN A 357 11.32 20.13 -2.80
C GLN A 357 12.50 20.61 -1.94
N PRO A 358 13.22 21.67 -2.34
CA PRO A 358 14.47 22.08 -1.68
C PRO A 358 14.27 22.70 -0.28
N ASN A 359 13.04 23.10 0.06
CA ASN A 359 12.74 23.81 1.32
C ASN A 359 12.10 22.90 2.39
N ALA A 360 11.98 21.59 2.13
CA ALA A 360 11.51 20.62 3.11
C ALA A 360 12.68 19.93 3.79
N LEU A 361 12.58 19.70 5.10
CA LEU A 361 13.49 18.81 5.81
C LEU A 361 12.92 17.40 5.75
N ILE A 362 13.65 16.50 5.07
CA ILE A 362 13.28 15.09 4.95
C ILE A 362 14.11 14.27 5.93
N VAL A 363 13.45 13.59 6.85
CA VAL A 363 14.10 12.73 7.85
C VAL A 363 13.72 11.27 7.59
N PRO A 364 14.68 10.38 7.26
CA PRO A 364 14.39 8.96 7.11
C PRO A 364 14.06 8.35 8.48
N VAL A 365 12.95 7.61 8.54
CA VAL A 365 12.52 6.84 9.72
C VAL A 365 12.85 5.37 9.51
N LEU A 366 12.51 4.82 8.34
CA LEU A 366 12.88 3.48 7.89
C LEU A 366 13.38 3.57 6.45
N GLU A 367 14.40 2.78 6.12
CA GLU A 367 15.01 2.78 4.80
C GLU A 367 15.05 1.36 4.24
N GLN A 368 14.68 1.21 2.97
CA GLN A 368 14.68 -0.09 2.29
C GLN A 368 16.10 -0.64 2.07
N SER A 369 17.09 0.22 1.83
CA SER A 369 18.49 -0.18 1.63
C SER A 369 19.02 -0.98 2.82
N LYS A 370 18.78 -0.48 4.04
CA LYS A 370 19.18 -1.15 5.28
C LYS A 370 18.49 -2.50 5.49
N GLN A 371 17.22 -2.62 5.07
CA GLN A 371 16.49 -3.90 5.09
C GLN A 371 17.09 -4.91 4.11
N LYS A 372 17.42 -4.49 2.89
CA LYS A 372 18.10 -5.34 1.90
C LYS A 372 19.47 -5.81 2.40
N GLU A 373 20.27 -4.92 2.99
CA GLU A 373 21.60 -5.24 3.51
C GLU A 373 21.57 -6.22 4.69
N SER A 374 20.60 -6.09 5.59
CA SER A 374 20.49 -6.94 6.79
C SER A 374 19.68 -8.21 6.59
N GLY A 375 18.85 -8.28 5.53
CA GLY A 375 17.85 -9.33 5.33
C GLY A 375 16.63 -9.24 6.27
N ILE A 376 16.51 -8.17 7.07
CA ILE A 376 15.37 -7.97 7.98
C ILE A 376 14.28 -7.22 7.22
N LEU A 377 13.21 -7.92 6.84
CA LEU A 377 12.05 -7.35 6.14
C LEU A 377 10.96 -6.90 7.11
N PHE A 378 10.17 -5.90 6.71
CA PHE A 378 8.94 -5.55 7.41
C PHE A 378 7.95 -6.70 7.30
N SER A 379 7.51 -7.21 8.45
CA SER A 379 6.52 -8.28 8.57
C SER A 379 5.66 -8.05 9.80
N GLY A 380 4.68 -8.92 10.06
CA GLY A 380 3.95 -8.92 11.31
C GLY A 380 4.84 -9.28 12.50
N GLY A 381 4.31 -10.10 13.40
CA GLY A 381 4.94 -10.37 14.69
C GLY A 381 5.12 -9.08 15.47
N SER A 382 6.37 -8.68 15.67
CA SER A 382 6.70 -7.48 16.44
C SER A 382 6.83 -6.21 15.60
N GLY A 383 6.85 -6.30 14.26
CA GLY A 383 7.04 -5.14 13.38
C GLY A 383 8.49 -4.63 13.34
N LEU A 384 8.69 -3.45 12.73
CA LEU A 384 9.98 -2.78 12.63
C LEU A 384 10.03 -1.55 13.52
N TYR A 385 11.08 -1.48 14.31
CA TYR A 385 11.39 -0.38 15.18
C TYR A 385 12.49 0.51 14.58
N SER A 386 12.46 1.81 14.87
CA SER A 386 13.51 2.76 14.52
C SER A 386 13.73 3.85 15.58
N VAL A 387 14.98 4.24 15.76
CA VAL A 387 15.42 5.39 16.55
C VAL A 387 15.80 6.51 15.60
N VAL A 388 15.15 7.67 15.74
CA VAL A 388 15.37 8.83 14.89
C VAL A 388 15.87 9.99 15.75
N GLU A 389 16.96 10.62 15.32
CA GLU A 389 17.46 11.87 15.90
C GLU A 389 16.93 13.04 15.07
N LEU A 390 16.05 13.83 15.66
CA LEU A 390 15.53 15.06 15.07
C LEU A 390 16.45 16.25 15.38
N PRO A 391 16.41 17.32 14.56
CA PRO A 391 17.05 18.59 14.88
C PRO A 391 16.68 19.12 16.26
N ASP A 392 17.44 20.11 16.73
CA ASP A 392 17.17 20.74 18.02
C ASP A 392 15.80 21.46 18.06
N GLU A 393 15.32 21.73 19.28
CA GLU A 393 14.04 22.41 19.51
C GLU A 393 13.94 23.76 18.78
N ALA A 394 15.06 24.48 18.62
CA ALA A 394 15.06 25.78 17.94
C ALA A 394 14.74 25.63 16.45
N THR A 395 15.35 24.63 15.81
CA THR A 395 15.12 24.29 14.41
C THR A 395 13.72 23.70 14.22
N MET A 396 13.29 22.82 15.12
CA MET A 396 11.98 22.17 15.01
C MET A 396 10.80 23.17 15.08
N LYS A 397 10.97 24.30 15.78
CA LYS A 397 9.97 25.39 15.85
C LYS A 397 9.77 26.14 14.54
N ASP A 398 10.66 26.00 13.57
CA ASP A 398 10.52 26.66 12.27
C ASP A 398 9.49 25.96 11.37
N PHE A 399 9.15 24.69 11.66
CA PHE A 399 8.18 23.91 10.92
C PHE A 399 6.77 24.05 11.49
N ASP A 400 5.78 24.14 10.62
CA ASP A 400 4.35 24.20 10.97
C ASP A 400 3.53 23.11 10.28
N LYS A 401 4.15 22.31 9.42
CA LYS A 401 3.54 21.20 8.70
C LYS A 401 4.43 19.95 8.79
N LEU A 402 3.78 18.80 8.99
CA LEU A 402 4.40 17.48 8.96
C LEU A 402 3.60 16.55 8.05
N GLU A 403 4.28 15.93 7.11
CA GLU A 403 3.72 14.83 6.31
C GLU A 403 4.56 13.57 6.52
N VAL A 404 3.90 12.40 6.48
CA VAL A 404 4.55 11.09 6.52
C VAL A 404 4.47 10.47 5.14
N TYR A 405 5.62 10.27 4.51
CA TYR A 405 5.75 9.43 3.33
C TYR A 405 5.94 7.98 3.77
N ALA A 406 5.23 7.06 3.14
CA ALA A 406 5.46 5.63 3.31
C ALA A 406 5.39 4.90 1.98
N SER A 407 6.26 3.91 1.77
CA SER A 407 6.11 2.93 0.70
C SER A 407 6.36 1.51 1.17
N LEU A 408 5.67 0.56 0.53
CA LEU A 408 5.89 -0.87 0.69
C LEU A 408 6.20 -1.46 -0.68
N ASP A 409 7.41 -1.96 -0.85
CA ASP A 409 7.85 -2.63 -2.08
C ASP A 409 7.90 -4.14 -1.88
N CYS A 410 7.65 -4.88 -2.96
CA CYS A 410 7.76 -6.33 -2.97
C CYS A 410 9.24 -6.73 -2.79
N PRO A 411 9.58 -7.63 -1.85
CA PRO A 411 10.97 -8.01 -1.58
C PRO A 411 11.77 -8.51 -2.80
N GLY A 412 11.13 -9.23 -3.73
CA GLY A 412 11.74 -9.70 -4.98
C GLY A 412 11.58 -8.74 -6.16
N GLY A 413 10.88 -7.62 -5.96
CA GLY A 413 10.67 -6.58 -6.96
C GLY A 413 9.45 -6.78 -7.86
N ALA A 414 8.85 -7.97 -7.91
CA ALA A 414 7.64 -8.25 -8.68
C ALA A 414 6.38 -8.40 -7.82
N ASP A 415 5.21 -8.16 -8.40
CA ASP A 415 3.89 -8.26 -7.75
C ASP A 415 3.70 -9.61 -7.05
N LYS A 416 4.15 -10.71 -7.67
CA LYS A 416 4.13 -12.07 -7.08
C LYS A 416 4.91 -12.21 -5.77
N ASP A 417 5.85 -11.31 -5.50
CA ASP A 417 6.67 -11.33 -4.28
C ASP A 417 6.04 -10.50 -3.16
N CYS A 418 4.94 -9.78 -3.43
CA CYS A 418 4.21 -9.00 -2.44
C CYS A 418 3.25 -9.88 -1.62
N GLY A 419 2.90 -9.40 -0.42
CA GLY A 419 1.82 -9.97 0.38
C GLY A 419 0.48 -9.88 -0.35
N GLU A 420 -0.32 -10.93 -0.25
CA GLU A 420 -1.60 -11.07 -0.95
C GLU A 420 -2.76 -10.33 -0.29
N TRP A 421 -2.68 -9.97 0.99
CA TRP A 421 -3.77 -9.41 1.80
C TRP A 421 -3.58 -7.92 2.12
N ASP A 422 -4.68 -7.26 2.42
CA ASP A 422 -4.86 -5.83 2.74
C ASP A 422 -4.90 -5.56 4.25
N TYR A 423 -3.75 -5.61 4.90
CA TYR A 423 -3.64 -5.36 6.32
C TYR A 423 -3.44 -3.88 6.66
N VAL A 424 -4.05 -3.46 7.77
CA VAL A 424 -3.78 -2.17 8.41
C VAL A 424 -2.32 -2.10 8.88
N VAL A 425 -1.62 -1.08 8.41
CA VAL A 425 -0.25 -0.72 8.81
C VAL A 425 -0.29 0.60 9.57
N GLN A 426 0.38 0.66 10.73
CA GLN A 426 0.42 1.86 11.58
C GLN A 426 1.86 2.25 11.88
N LEU A 427 2.17 3.54 11.73
CA LEU A 427 3.37 4.16 12.28
C LEU A 427 3.03 4.76 13.64
N LEU A 428 3.68 4.29 14.69
CA LEU A 428 3.43 4.72 16.06
C LEU A 428 4.66 5.41 16.66
N LEU A 429 4.42 6.44 17.48
CA LEU A 429 5.42 7.05 18.35
C LEU A 429 5.38 6.36 19.73
N CYS A 430 6.54 5.94 20.21
CA CYS A 430 6.69 5.13 21.41
C CYS A 430 7.49 5.84 22.51
N LYS A 431 7.17 5.53 23.77
CA LYS A 431 7.96 5.97 24.93
C LYS A 431 9.26 5.17 25.05
N ALA A 432 10.31 5.82 25.52
CA ALA A 432 11.55 5.14 25.91
C ALA A 432 11.30 4.24 27.13
N ASN A 433 11.83 3.01 27.13
CA ASN A 433 11.97 2.19 28.33
C ASN A 433 13.42 1.71 28.51
N GLU A 434 13.78 1.15 29.67
CA GLU A 434 15.15 0.72 29.99
C GLU A 434 15.75 -0.25 28.96
N LYS A 435 14.92 -1.09 28.31
CA LYS A 435 15.34 -2.03 27.27
C LYS A 435 15.40 -1.40 25.86
N THR A 436 14.71 -0.28 25.63
CA THR A 436 14.81 0.51 24.39
C THR A 436 15.99 1.47 24.39
N LEU A 437 16.47 1.89 25.57
CA LEU A 437 17.61 2.79 25.72
C LEU A 437 18.95 2.21 25.21
N SER A 438 19.07 0.88 25.10
CA SER A 438 20.23 0.21 24.50
C SER A 438 20.12 0.01 22.98
N GLN A 439 18.96 0.29 22.37
CA GLN A 439 18.76 0.20 20.93
C GLN A 439 19.15 1.55 20.30
N THR A 440 20.09 1.55 19.35
CA THR A 440 20.67 2.79 18.78
C THR A 440 20.36 2.99 17.30
N SER A 441 19.60 2.08 16.69
CA SER A 441 19.38 2.12 15.25
C SER A 441 17.95 1.68 14.91
N TRP A 442 17.79 0.55 14.25
CA TRP A 442 16.53 0.05 13.73
C TRP A 442 16.59 -1.48 13.70
N GLY A 443 15.45 -2.15 13.59
CA GLY A 443 15.41 -3.61 13.46
C GLY A 443 14.08 -4.20 13.90
N LYS A 444 14.05 -5.51 14.16
CA LYS A 444 12.86 -6.16 14.74
C LYS A 444 12.58 -5.59 16.12
N ALA A 445 11.33 -5.24 16.40
CA ALA A 445 10.96 -4.77 17.72
C ALA A 445 11.08 -5.93 18.72
N THR A 446 11.97 -5.83 19.71
CA THR A 446 12.14 -6.86 20.74
C THR A 446 11.65 -6.38 22.11
N SER A 447 11.60 -5.06 22.34
CA SER A 447 11.11 -4.44 23.58
C SER A 447 10.92 -2.93 23.43
N VAL A 448 9.81 -2.49 22.85
CA VAL A 448 9.44 -1.07 22.78
C VAL A 448 8.59 -0.68 23.99
N GLY A 449 8.66 0.58 24.45
CA GLY A 449 7.72 1.10 25.46
C GLY A 449 6.29 1.20 24.92
N SER A 450 5.38 1.79 25.69
CA SER A 450 4.02 2.02 25.20
C SER A 450 4.06 2.94 23.96
N CYS A 451 3.21 2.63 22.98
CA CYS A 451 3.11 3.37 21.72
C CYS A 451 1.71 3.97 21.62
N ASP A 452 1.58 5.19 22.14
CA ASP A 452 0.29 5.80 22.46
C ASP A 452 -0.23 6.73 21.33
N PHE A 453 0.66 7.14 20.41
CA PHE A 453 0.33 8.08 19.34
C PHE A 453 0.55 7.48 17.96
N GLU A 454 -0.42 7.67 17.07
CA GLU A 454 -0.36 7.22 15.68
C GLU A 454 0.01 8.39 14.78
N MET A 455 1.12 8.25 14.07
CA MET A 455 1.65 9.25 13.12
C MET A 455 1.10 9.04 11.71
N GLY A 456 0.62 7.84 11.40
CA GLY A 456 0.04 7.53 10.11
C GLY A 456 -0.51 6.11 10.07
N ARG A 457 -1.57 5.95 9.26
CA ARG A 457 -2.22 4.66 8.99
C ARG A 457 -2.30 4.42 7.50
N PHE A 458 -2.00 3.20 7.09
CA PHE A 458 -2.02 2.75 5.70
C PHE A 458 -2.67 1.37 5.64
N VAL A 459 -3.03 0.92 4.45
CA VAL A 459 -3.50 -0.43 4.19
C VAL A 459 -2.65 -1.03 3.09
N THR A 460 -2.13 -2.25 3.30
CA THR A 460 -1.32 -2.92 2.26
C THR A 460 -2.17 -3.16 1.00
N PRO A 461 -1.60 -3.12 -0.20
CA PRO A 461 -2.28 -3.57 -1.40
C PRO A 461 -2.32 -5.11 -1.48
N TYR A 462 -3.29 -5.66 -2.22
CA TYR A 462 -3.34 -7.08 -2.59
C TYR A 462 -2.29 -7.40 -3.67
N SER A 463 -1.21 -8.10 -3.29
CA SER A 463 -0.15 -8.56 -4.19
C SER A 463 0.46 -7.47 -5.08
N ARG A 464 0.52 -6.23 -4.59
CA ARG A 464 1.13 -5.09 -5.29
C ARG A 464 1.89 -4.19 -4.33
N PRO A 465 2.87 -3.39 -4.81
CA PRO A 465 3.51 -2.36 -4.01
C PRO A 465 2.58 -1.13 -3.83
N GLY A 466 2.90 -0.28 -2.87
CA GLY A 466 2.12 0.94 -2.60
C GLY A 466 2.99 2.09 -2.11
N LYS A 467 2.62 3.32 -2.45
CA LYS A 467 3.30 4.55 -2.02
C LYS A 467 2.28 5.60 -1.63
N TRP A 468 2.50 6.25 -0.50
CA TRP A 468 1.52 7.18 0.07
C TRP A 468 2.18 8.37 0.76
N MET A 469 1.42 9.46 0.86
CA MET A 469 1.70 10.59 1.74
C MET A 469 0.46 10.86 2.57
N ILE A 470 0.64 11.04 3.89
CA ILE A 470 -0.42 11.42 4.80
C ILE A 470 -0.03 12.69 5.57
N ASP A 471 -1.00 13.58 5.79
CA ASP A 471 -0.81 14.74 6.67
C ASP A 471 -0.81 14.27 8.13
N ALA A 472 0.29 14.55 8.83
CA ALA A 472 0.48 14.24 10.24
C ALA A 472 0.77 15.52 11.05
N THR A 473 0.33 16.67 10.57
CA THR A 473 0.55 17.98 11.24
C THR A 473 -0.03 17.99 12.65
N ALA A 474 -1.14 17.28 12.86
CA ALA A 474 -1.75 17.10 14.17
C ALA A 474 -0.83 16.44 15.21
N THR A 475 0.25 15.78 14.80
CA THR A 475 1.18 15.07 15.68
C THR A 475 2.53 15.77 15.82
N LEU A 476 2.75 16.85 15.06
CA LEU A 476 3.96 17.67 15.11
C LEU A 476 4.33 18.16 16.52
N PRO A 477 3.39 18.58 17.42
CA PRO A 477 3.72 18.97 18.80
C PRO A 477 4.52 17.95 19.59
N LEU A 478 4.33 16.66 19.29
CA LEU A 478 5.01 15.56 19.99
C LEU A 478 6.50 15.49 19.64
N LEU A 479 6.90 16.11 18.52
CA LEU A 479 8.25 16.08 17.98
C LEU A 479 9.01 17.42 18.14
N MET A 480 8.33 18.50 18.54
CA MET A 480 8.92 19.85 18.59
C MET A 480 10.08 20.01 19.56
N GLY A 481 10.18 19.14 20.57
CA GLY A 481 11.32 19.12 21.49
C GLY A 481 12.65 18.75 20.82
N GLY A 482 12.60 18.23 19.59
CA GLY A 482 13.78 17.73 18.88
C GLY A 482 14.36 16.47 19.52
N GLY A 483 15.60 16.14 19.15
CA GLY A 483 16.37 15.06 19.76
C GLY A 483 15.85 13.66 19.42
N ARG A 484 16.10 12.70 20.32
CA ARG A 484 15.87 11.28 20.08
C ARG A 484 14.41 10.87 20.26
N HIS A 485 13.85 10.24 19.22
CA HIS A 485 12.50 9.67 19.21
C HIS A 485 12.50 8.21 18.74
N TYR A 486 11.42 7.51 19.08
CA TYR A 486 11.31 6.07 18.93
C TYR A 486 10.02 5.72 18.20
N PHE A 487 10.14 5.02 17.08
CA PHE A 487 9.03 4.72 16.19
C PHE A 487 8.86 3.22 15.97
N LEU A 488 7.61 2.79 15.85
CA LEU A 488 7.24 1.42 15.53
C LEU A 488 6.33 1.42 14.30
N LEU A 489 6.77 0.79 13.22
CA LEU A 489 5.93 0.41 12.10
C LEU A 489 5.39 -1.00 12.37
N LYS A 490 4.07 -1.15 12.43
CA LYS A 490 3.42 -2.44 12.72
C LYS A 490 2.31 -2.76 11.73
N GLN A 491 2.08 -4.07 11.57
CA GLN A 491 0.89 -4.67 10.95
C GLN A 491 0.35 -5.75 11.92
N PRO A 492 -0.76 -6.46 11.64
CA PRO A 492 -1.27 -7.50 12.53
C PRO A 492 -0.20 -8.53 12.91
N TYR A 493 -0.15 -8.92 14.19
CA TYR A 493 0.97 -9.73 14.70
C TYR A 493 1.06 -11.11 14.03
N TRP A 494 -0.06 -11.65 13.55
CA TRP A 494 -0.12 -12.94 12.85
C TRP A 494 0.30 -12.85 11.38
N SER A 495 0.38 -11.65 10.80
CA SER A 495 0.73 -11.47 9.39
C SER A 495 2.14 -12.00 9.10
N GLN A 496 2.22 -12.89 8.12
CA GLN A 496 3.47 -13.42 7.58
C GLN A 496 3.94 -12.66 6.33
N GLN A 497 3.19 -11.65 5.88
CA GLN A 497 3.50 -10.89 4.66
C GLN A 497 4.75 -10.06 4.87
N LYS A 498 5.62 -10.05 3.86
CA LYS A 498 6.91 -9.37 3.92
C LYS A 498 6.95 -8.25 2.89
N TYR A 499 7.44 -7.10 3.32
CA TYR A 499 7.66 -5.95 2.45
C TYR A 499 9.00 -5.29 2.78
N LEU A 500 9.49 -4.52 1.82
CA LEU A 500 10.52 -3.52 2.04
C LEU A 500 9.84 -2.18 2.34
N ALA A 501 9.92 -1.71 3.59
CA ALA A 501 9.26 -0.47 4.00
C ALA A 501 10.18 0.75 3.88
N ASP A 502 9.75 1.82 3.23
CA ASP A 502 10.40 3.14 3.32
C ASP A 502 9.47 4.07 4.09
N VAL A 503 9.95 4.76 5.12
CA VAL A 503 9.15 5.72 5.87
C VAL A 503 9.98 6.98 6.09
N ARG A 504 9.44 8.13 5.74
CA ARG A 504 10.11 9.43 5.89
C ARG A 504 9.18 10.47 6.47
N PHE A 505 9.71 11.31 7.34
CA PHE A 505 9.06 12.56 7.71
C PHE A 505 9.45 13.67 6.76
N VAL A 506 8.47 14.46 6.35
CA VAL A 506 8.64 15.66 5.53
C VAL A 506 8.16 16.84 6.35
N PHE A 507 9.11 17.57 6.93
CA PHE A 507 8.85 18.79 7.67
C PHE A 507 8.92 19.99 6.73
N SER A 508 7.92 20.86 6.79
CA SER A 508 7.89 22.08 5.98
C SER A 508 7.28 23.26 6.74
N SER A 509 7.46 24.45 6.18
CA SER A 509 6.91 25.70 6.68
C SER A 509 6.00 26.28 5.61
N SER A 510 4.72 26.35 5.90
CA SER A 510 3.66 26.85 5.01
C SER A 510 3.56 28.38 5.00
N GLY A 511 4.35 29.05 5.85
CA GLY A 511 4.30 30.51 6.01
C GLY A 511 3.10 31.01 6.82
N ILE A 512 2.35 30.10 7.43
CA ILE A 512 1.21 30.40 8.31
C ILE A 512 1.75 30.93 9.66
N HIS A 513 1.13 31.97 10.21
CA HIS A 513 1.53 32.57 11.49
C HIS A 513 1.02 31.82 12.74
N GLU A 514 0.54 30.59 12.55
CA GLU A 514 0.04 29.70 13.58
C GLU A 514 0.73 28.34 13.44
N GLN A 515 0.91 27.65 14.56
CA GLN A 515 1.49 26.32 14.62
C GLN A 515 0.70 25.48 15.62
N PRO A 516 0.61 24.16 15.43
CA PRO A 516 0.05 23.31 16.47
C PRO A 516 0.94 23.44 17.72
N LEU A 517 0.35 23.46 18.90
CA LEU A 517 1.05 23.59 20.19
C LEU A 517 0.91 22.34 21.04
N LEU A 518 -0.26 21.69 20.96
CA LEU A 518 -0.58 20.49 21.73
C LEU A 518 -1.48 19.57 20.91
N SER A 519 -1.33 18.27 21.17
CA SER A 519 -2.18 17.21 20.65
C SER A 519 -2.70 16.41 21.83
N ILE A 520 -3.97 16.59 22.16
CA ILE A 520 -4.60 15.99 23.34
C ILE A 520 -5.40 14.77 22.88
N PRO A 521 -5.06 13.54 23.31
CA PRO A 521 -5.84 12.35 22.97
C PRO A 521 -7.30 12.49 23.42
N LEU A 522 -8.21 12.07 22.55
CA LEU A 522 -9.64 11.97 22.83
C LEU A 522 -10.04 10.49 22.88
N PHE A 523 -11.02 10.09 22.07
CA PHE A 523 -11.61 8.76 22.05
C PHE A 523 -10.84 7.78 21.17
N HIS A 524 -10.91 6.51 21.53
CA HIS A 524 -10.45 5.39 20.71
C HIS A 524 -11.65 4.54 20.26
N GLY A 525 -11.42 3.75 19.20
CA GLY A 525 -12.40 2.79 18.72
C GLY A 525 -12.45 1.49 19.53
N GLY A 526 -13.13 0.48 19.00
CA GLY A 526 -13.30 -0.85 19.59
C GLY A 526 -14.37 -1.65 18.85
N ILE A 527 -14.77 -2.78 19.44
CA ILE A 527 -15.90 -3.61 18.96
C ILE A 527 -17.13 -2.73 18.79
N PHE A 528 -17.78 -2.77 17.63
CA PHE A 528 -18.94 -1.96 17.28
C PHE A 528 -20.23 -2.77 17.51
N ASP A 529 -20.69 -2.77 18.75
CA ASP A 529 -21.86 -3.52 19.22
C ASP A 529 -22.86 -2.60 19.96
N GLN A 530 -23.93 -3.17 20.52
CA GLN A 530 -24.96 -2.48 21.31
C GLN A 530 -24.42 -1.67 22.51
N GLU A 531 -23.22 -1.97 22.98
CA GLU A 531 -22.57 -1.29 24.11
C GLU A 531 -21.53 -0.24 23.65
N TYR A 532 -21.29 -0.09 22.34
CA TYR A 532 -20.23 0.78 21.80
C TYR A 532 -20.20 2.17 22.42
N ASN A 533 -21.31 2.91 22.36
CA ASN A 533 -21.35 4.29 22.84
C ASN A 533 -21.29 4.37 24.38
N SER A 534 -21.73 3.34 25.10
CA SER A 534 -21.66 3.31 26.57
C SER A 534 -20.23 3.23 27.10
N ARG A 535 -19.29 2.74 26.27
CA ARG A 535 -17.86 2.67 26.60
C ARG A 535 -17.16 4.02 26.47
N HIS A 536 -17.75 5.01 25.79
CA HIS A 536 -17.19 6.35 25.63
C HIS A 536 -17.75 7.31 26.66
N ARG A 537 -16.94 7.66 27.67
CA ARG A 537 -17.30 8.64 28.69
C ARG A 537 -16.95 10.06 28.25
N PRO A 538 -17.74 11.09 28.63
CA PRO A 538 -17.39 12.48 28.38
C PRO A 538 -15.98 12.83 28.87
N MET A 539 -15.26 13.65 28.09
CA MET A 539 -13.92 14.13 28.40
C MET A 539 -13.94 15.62 28.72
N ASN A 540 -13.30 15.99 29.83
CA ASN A 540 -13.19 17.36 30.30
C ASN A 540 -11.77 17.86 30.04
N ILE A 541 -11.61 18.82 29.12
CA ILE A 541 -10.31 19.28 28.63
C ILE A 541 -10.14 20.77 28.89
N ASP A 542 -9.09 21.14 29.63
CA ASP A 542 -8.76 22.54 29.85
C ASP A 542 -8.14 23.16 28.59
N ILE A 543 -8.74 24.24 28.09
CA ILE A 543 -8.29 24.89 26.86
C ILE A 543 -7.22 25.93 27.21
N PRO A 544 -5.98 25.81 26.68
CA PRO A 544 -4.91 26.74 27.02
C PRO A 544 -5.24 28.19 26.65
N TYR A 545 -4.76 29.15 27.45
CA TYR A 545 -4.98 30.58 27.20
C TYR A 545 -4.33 31.09 25.90
N LEU A 546 -3.31 30.38 25.40
CA LEU A 546 -2.61 30.72 24.16
C LEU A 546 -3.29 30.17 22.90
N THR A 547 -4.42 29.47 23.05
CA THR A 547 -5.18 28.90 21.94
C THR A 547 -5.70 30.01 21.03
N SER A 548 -5.34 29.95 19.75
CA SER A 548 -5.94 30.79 18.71
C SER A 548 -6.89 30.00 17.81
N ARG A 549 -6.70 28.68 17.71
CA ARG A 549 -7.50 27.77 16.89
C ARG A 549 -7.47 26.37 17.48
N ALA A 550 -8.53 25.60 17.30
CA ALA A 550 -8.64 24.22 17.77
C ALA A 550 -9.30 23.35 16.72
N GLU A 551 -8.81 22.11 16.56
CA GLU A 551 -9.34 21.15 15.59
C GLU A 551 -9.53 19.78 16.24
N ILE A 552 -10.57 19.06 15.84
CA ILE A 552 -10.64 17.62 16.06
C ILE A 552 -9.98 16.95 14.87
N HIS A 553 -9.02 16.07 15.15
CA HIS A 553 -8.35 15.23 14.18
C HIS A 553 -8.61 13.76 14.51
N SER A 554 -9.27 13.03 13.63
CA SER A 554 -9.65 11.63 13.85
C SER A 554 -9.31 10.72 12.67
N VAL A 555 -8.57 9.65 12.92
CA VAL A 555 -8.31 8.58 11.94
C VAL A 555 -9.27 7.44 12.25
N ILE A 556 -10.21 7.16 11.35
CA ILE A 556 -11.34 6.25 11.59
C ILE A 556 -11.41 5.22 10.45
N THR A 557 -11.46 3.93 10.79
CA THR A 557 -11.73 2.85 9.83
C THR A 557 -12.66 1.80 10.42
N GLY A 558 -13.64 1.34 9.63
CA GLY A 558 -14.51 0.22 9.99
C GLY A 558 -13.98 -1.12 9.47
N HIS A 559 -14.11 -2.18 10.25
CA HIS A 559 -13.68 -3.55 9.96
C HIS A 559 -14.78 -4.53 10.39
N GLY A 560 -14.77 -5.73 9.85
CA GLY A 560 -15.77 -6.77 10.16
C GLY A 560 -16.69 -7.01 8.96
N TRP A 561 -17.06 -8.27 8.79
CA TRP A 561 -17.94 -8.75 7.73
C TRP A 561 -18.44 -10.15 8.09
N GLY A 562 -19.58 -10.57 7.54
CA GLY A 562 -20.04 -11.95 7.57
C GLY A 562 -20.65 -12.47 8.88
N GLU A 563 -20.48 -11.76 10.00
CA GLU A 563 -21.10 -12.13 11.29
C GLU A 563 -22.45 -11.44 11.57
N ASP A 564 -22.74 -10.33 10.87
CA ASP A 564 -24.00 -9.61 10.95
C ASP A 564 -24.61 -9.38 9.55
N ASN A 565 -25.91 -9.11 9.51
CA ASN A 565 -26.66 -8.94 8.26
C ASN A 565 -26.22 -7.72 7.43
N GLU A 566 -25.61 -6.72 8.06
CA GLU A 566 -25.24 -5.45 7.43
C GLU A 566 -23.80 -5.49 6.89
N ASN A 567 -23.06 -6.58 7.15
CA ASN A 567 -21.62 -6.68 6.91
C ASN A 567 -20.84 -5.50 7.51
N CYS A 568 -21.26 -5.08 8.70
CA CYS A 568 -20.56 -4.04 9.43
C CYS A 568 -19.24 -4.57 10.02
N ALA A 569 -18.21 -3.74 10.16
CA ALA A 569 -18.14 -2.34 9.78
C ALA A 569 -17.29 -2.10 8.52
N GLU A 570 -16.88 -3.13 7.77
CA GLU A 570 -16.08 -2.93 6.56
C GLU A 570 -16.92 -2.33 5.41
N PHE A 571 -18.12 -2.87 5.19
CA PHE A 571 -18.94 -2.58 4.02
C PHE A 571 -20.18 -1.74 4.30
N CYS A 572 -20.48 -1.47 5.58
CA CYS A 572 -21.61 -0.63 5.97
C CYS A 572 -21.19 0.83 6.24
N VAL A 573 -22.11 1.77 6.00
CA VAL A 573 -21.84 3.20 6.27
C VAL A 573 -22.08 3.50 7.75
N THR A 574 -21.01 3.86 8.46
CA THR A 574 -21.07 4.30 9.86
C THR A 574 -20.93 5.82 9.98
N GLN A 575 -21.65 6.42 10.93
CA GLN A 575 -21.55 7.83 11.28
C GLN A 575 -20.78 8.01 12.60
N HIS A 576 -20.00 9.08 12.70
CA HIS A 576 -19.17 9.38 13.86
C HIS A 576 -19.39 10.82 14.30
N ARG A 577 -19.94 10.99 15.49
CA ARG A 577 -20.42 12.27 16.01
C ARG A 577 -19.63 12.68 17.26
N PHE A 578 -19.06 13.87 17.20
CA PHE A 578 -18.44 14.56 18.32
C PHE A 578 -19.33 15.71 18.77
N SER A 579 -19.53 15.89 20.07
CA SER A 579 -20.29 17.02 20.61
C SER A 579 -19.47 17.76 21.64
N LEU A 580 -19.50 19.09 21.56
CA LEU A 580 -18.69 19.98 22.39
C LEU A 580 -19.60 20.94 23.13
N ARG A 581 -19.39 21.03 24.44
CA ARG A 581 -20.06 21.97 25.34
C ARG A 581 -19.02 22.74 26.14
N GLN A 582 -19.31 23.98 26.46
CA GLN A 582 -18.45 24.77 27.32
C GLN A 582 -18.65 24.36 28.78
N GLY A 583 -17.57 24.12 29.51
CA GLY A 583 -17.58 23.99 30.96
C GLY A 583 -17.86 25.34 31.62
N VAL A 584 -18.84 25.36 32.52
CA VAL A 584 -19.22 26.49 33.35
C VAL A 584 -18.97 26.12 34.80
N GLU A 585 -18.15 26.90 35.50
CA GLU A 585 -17.94 26.71 36.93
C GLU A 585 -19.11 27.30 37.73
N ILE A 586 -19.73 26.46 38.56
CA ILE A 586 -20.78 26.83 39.50
C ILE A 586 -20.39 26.22 40.86
N ASP A 587 -20.22 27.05 41.88
CA ASP A 587 -19.89 26.64 43.26
C ASP A 587 -18.66 25.71 43.39
N GLY A 588 -17.68 25.87 42.49
CA GLY A 588 -16.44 25.08 42.47
C GLY A 588 -16.52 23.75 41.73
N GLU A 589 -17.64 23.45 41.08
CA GLU A 589 -17.82 22.31 40.18
C GLU A 589 -18.05 22.77 38.74
N THR A 590 -17.54 22.00 37.77
CA THR A 590 -17.71 22.30 36.35
C THR A 590 -18.90 21.55 35.76
N TYR A 591 -19.84 22.29 35.18
CA TYR A 591 -21.03 21.77 34.50
C TYR A 591 -20.98 22.06 33.00
N ALA A 592 -21.62 21.21 32.20
CA ALA A 592 -21.76 21.46 30.76
C ALA A 592 -22.79 22.54 30.47
N SER A 593 -22.46 23.48 29.58
CA SER A 593 -23.41 24.45 29.06
C SER A 593 -24.56 23.76 28.30
N SER A 594 -25.69 24.47 28.20
CA SER A 594 -26.80 24.07 27.33
C SER A 594 -26.48 24.23 25.86
N ASP A 595 -25.53 25.10 25.51
CA ASP A 595 -25.06 25.32 24.15
C ASP A 595 -24.14 24.17 23.74
N GLU A 596 -24.59 23.39 22.75
CA GLU A 596 -23.93 22.19 22.24
C GLU A 596 -23.64 22.35 20.75
N HIS A 597 -22.37 22.16 20.40
CA HIS A 597 -21.93 22.14 19.01
C HIS A 597 -21.62 20.70 18.59
N VAL A 598 -22.29 20.24 17.54
CA VAL A 598 -22.17 18.87 17.01
C VAL A 598 -21.39 18.88 15.71
N TYR A 599 -20.41 17.98 15.60
CA TYR A 599 -19.59 17.75 14.42
C TYR A 599 -19.66 16.29 14.06
N GLU A 600 -19.96 15.97 12.81
CA GLU A 600 -20.19 14.60 12.37
C GLU A 600 -19.48 14.32 11.04
N THR A 601 -19.05 13.07 10.87
CA THR A 601 -18.59 12.51 9.60
C THR A 601 -19.22 11.16 9.36
N SER A 602 -19.46 10.84 8.09
CA SER A 602 -19.94 9.54 7.65
C SER A 602 -18.88 8.88 6.79
N LEU A 603 -18.66 7.58 6.97
CA LEU A 603 -17.71 6.81 6.16
C LEU A 603 -18.36 6.40 4.83
N ASP A 604 -18.77 7.42 4.08
CA ASP A 604 -19.51 7.29 2.84
C ASP A 604 -18.69 6.54 1.77
N GLY A 605 -19.39 5.73 0.99
CA GLY A 605 -18.79 4.91 -0.07
C GLY A 605 -18.51 3.46 0.35
N ALA A 606 -18.62 3.12 1.64
CA ALA A 606 -18.64 1.72 2.09
C ALA A 606 -19.71 0.92 1.31
N GLY A 607 -19.33 -0.26 0.81
CA GLY A 607 -20.22 -1.15 0.04
C GLY A 607 -20.44 -0.74 -1.42
N SER A 608 -19.88 0.38 -1.89
CA SER A 608 -20.01 0.79 -3.29
C SER A 608 -19.09 0.00 -4.22
N GLU A 609 -19.54 -0.28 -5.44
CA GLU A 609 -18.81 -1.14 -6.39
C GLU A 609 -17.45 -0.57 -6.85
N MET A 610 -17.32 0.76 -6.87
CA MET A 610 -16.14 1.46 -7.40
C MET A 610 -15.60 2.52 -6.43
N GLY A 611 -15.99 2.47 -5.15
CA GLY A 611 -15.65 3.51 -4.17
C GLY A 611 -14.14 3.73 -4.02
N CYS A 612 -13.36 2.66 -4.02
CA CYS A 612 -11.91 2.74 -3.93
C CYS A 612 -11.24 2.95 -5.28
N ALA A 613 -11.78 2.38 -6.36
CA ALA A 613 -11.29 2.65 -7.71
C ALA A 613 -11.36 4.12 -8.10
N ARG A 614 -12.35 4.87 -7.59
CA ARG A 614 -12.48 6.32 -7.82
C ARG A 614 -11.47 7.17 -7.03
N LYS A 615 -10.70 6.59 -6.11
CA LYS A 615 -9.70 7.26 -5.28
C LYS A 615 -8.25 7.00 -5.73
N VAL A 616 -8.05 6.53 -6.96
CA VAL A 616 -6.71 6.25 -7.49
C VAL A 616 -5.85 7.52 -7.59
N SER A 617 -6.41 8.67 -7.97
CA SER A 617 -5.73 9.97 -7.89
C SER A 617 -5.37 10.42 -6.47
N GLU A 618 -5.99 9.82 -5.44
CA GLU A 618 -5.66 10.07 -4.03
C GLU A 618 -4.58 9.11 -3.50
N GLY A 619 -4.17 8.13 -4.30
CA GLY A 619 -3.09 7.19 -3.98
C GLY A 619 -3.53 5.76 -3.67
N VAL A 620 -4.75 5.36 -4.04
CA VAL A 620 -5.12 3.95 -4.08
C VAL A 620 -4.34 3.25 -5.19
N THR A 621 -3.55 2.23 -4.87
CA THR A 621 -2.88 1.39 -5.87
C THR A 621 -3.96 0.72 -6.76
N PRO A 622 -4.00 0.93 -8.08
CA PRO A 622 -4.99 0.26 -8.93
C PRO A 622 -4.62 -1.21 -9.22
N ASN A 623 -5.51 -1.94 -9.91
CA ASN A 623 -5.25 -3.25 -10.52
C ASN A 623 -4.65 -4.32 -9.59
N GLN A 624 -5.00 -4.27 -8.32
CA GLN A 624 -4.57 -5.25 -7.33
C GLN A 624 -5.27 -6.60 -7.55
N TYR A 625 -4.71 -7.69 -7.02
CA TYR A 625 -5.21 -9.06 -7.24
C TYR A 625 -6.43 -9.43 -6.37
N GLY A 626 -6.84 -8.53 -5.47
CA GLY A 626 -8.01 -8.69 -4.60
C GLY A 626 -9.19 -7.82 -5.02
N THR A 627 -10.17 -7.71 -4.13
CA THR A 627 -11.42 -6.96 -4.35
C THR A 627 -11.24 -5.45 -4.13
N TRP A 628 -10.11 -4.88 -4.54
CA TRP A 628 -9.66 -3.54 -4.16
C TRP A 628 -10.56 -2.40 -4.63
N GLN A 629 -11.35 -2.61 -5.68
CA GLN A 629 -12.20 -1.60 -6.31
C GLN A 629 -13.37 -1.15 -5.41
N PHE A 630 -13.88 -2.05 -4.57
CA PHE A 630 -15.03 -1.79 -3.71
C PHE A 630 -14.71 -0.76 -2.63
N GLY A 631 -15.66 0.12 -2.31
CA GLY A 631 -15.49 1.08 -1.23
C GLY A 631 -15.60 0.42 0.14
N ARG A 632 -14.71 0.82 1.07
CA ARG A 632 -14.76 0.43 2.49
C ARG A 632 -15.02 1.63 3.39
N ALA A 633 -15.47 1.35 4.61
CA ALA A 633 -15.73 2.36 5.63
C ALA A 633 -14.44 3.05 6.09
N GLY A 634 -14.06 4.13 5.41
CA GLY A 634 -12.95 5.02 5.78
C GLY A 634 -11.57 4.59 5.31
N TRP A 635 -11.45 3.54 4.49
CA TRP A 635 -10.16 3.08 3.95
C TRP A 635 -10.32 2.43 2.57
N CYS A 636 -9.19 2.17 1.92
CA CYS A 636 -9.10 1.40 0.69
C CYS A 636 -7.84 0.53 0.73
N PRO A 637 -7.89 -0.72 0.23
CA PRO A 637 -6.68 -1.53 0.02
C PRO A 637 -5.64 -0.74 -0.78
N GLY A 638 -4.39 -0.77 -0.35
CA GLY A 638 -3.31 -0.04 -1.03
C GLY A 638 -3.43 1.49 -0.95
N SER A 639 -3.92 2.05 0.15
CA SER A 639 -4.06 3.50 0.36
C SER A 639 -3.62 3.97 1.76
N ALA A 640 -3.34 5.26 1.91
CA ALA A 640 -3.28 5.92 3.21
C ALA A 640 -4.70 6.20 3.74
N VAL A 641 -4.86 6.17 5.06
CA VAL A 641 -6.12 6.52 5.72
C VAL A 641 -6.08 7.99 6.12
N SER A 642 -6.62 8.85 5.28
CA SER A 642 -6.70 10.29 5.56
C SER A 642 -7.50 10.57 6.83
N PRO A 643 -7.00 11.45 7.73
CA PRO A 643 -7.74 11.84 8.91
C PRO A 643 -8.94 12.71 8.55
N TRP A 644 -10.04 12.56 9.27
CA TRP A 644 -11.10 13.56 9.34
C TRP A 644 -10.66 14.70 10.26
N VAL A 645 -10.58 15.91 9.71
CA VAL A 645 -10.16 17.11 10.43
C VAL A 645 -11.27 18.15 10.37
N VAL A 646 -11.67 18.68 11.52
CA VAL A 646 -12.70 19.72 11.62
C VAL A 646 -12.30 20.82 12.58
N ASP A 647 -12.53 22.07 12.17
CA ASP A 647 -12.31 23.27 13.00
C ASP A 647 -13.42 23.38 14.06
N VAL A 648 -13.01 23.40 15.32
CA VAL A 648 -13.90 23.52 16.49
C VAL A 648 -13.63 24.79 17.29
N THR A 649 -12.92 25.77 16.72
CA THR A 649 -12.47 26.98 17.39
C THR A 649 -13.61 27.78 18.00
N SER A 650 -14.76 27.87 17.32
CA SER A 650 -15.95 28.57 17.85
C SER A 650 -16.56 27.91 19.08
N SER A 651 -16.27 26.62 19.29
CA SER A 651 -16.88 25.76 20.31
C SER A 651 -16.04 25.64 21.57
N VAL A 652 -14.85 26.23 21.59
CA VAL A 652 -13.94 26.24 22.73
C VAL A 652 -13.51 27.67 23.06
N LYS A 653 -13.34 27.96 24.35
CA LYS A 653 -12.86 29.27 24.80
C LYS A 653 -11.53 29.13 25.53
N PRO A 654 -10.49 29.89 25.13
CA PRO A 654 -9.21 29.90 25.83
C PRO A 654 -9.38 30.20 27.33
N GLY A 655 -8.74 29.40 28.18
CA GLY A 655 -8.80 29.53 29.63
C GLY A 655 -10.01 28.88 30.31
N LEU A 656 -10.94 28.31 29.54
CA LEU A 656 -12.08 27.56 30.08
C LEU A 656 -11.96 26.06 29.73
N GLN A 657 -12.75 25.23 30.41
CA GLN A 657 -12.82 23.78 30.15
C GLN A 657 -13.82 23.48 29.03
N ALA A 658 -13.49 22.58 28.10
CA ALA A 658 -14.40 22.01 27.12
C ALA A 658 -14.82 20.60 27.54
N ILE A 659 -16.11 20.29 27.43
CA ILE A 659 -16.65 18.95 27.68
C ILE A 659 -16.99 18.35 26.32
N ILE A 660 -16.33 17.25 25.98
CA ILE A 660 -16.40 16.61 24.67
C ILE A 660 -17.01 15.21 24.83
N THR A 661 -17.97 14.85 24.00
CA THR A 661 -18.54 13.51 23.90
C THR A 661 -18.39 12.96 22.49
N TYR A 662 -18.46 11.63 22.36
CA TYR A 662 -18.38 10.93 21.09
C TYR A 662 -19.42 9.81 21.01
N SER A 663 -19.94 9.58 19.81
CA SER A 663 -20.73 8.39 19.48
C SER A 663 -20.44 7.90 18.07
N GLY A 664 -20.40 6.57 17.90
CA GLY A 664 -20.45 5.90 16.61
C GLY A 664 -21.86 5.35 16.39
N LEU A 665 -22.38 5.56 15.19
CA LEU A 665 -23.78 5.30 14.85
C LEU A 665 -23.84 4.49 13.55
N PHE A 666 -24.91 3.71 13.45
CA PHE A 666 -25.37 3.09 12.21
C PHE A 666 -26.81 3.54 11.98
N ASN A 667 -27.12 4.01 10.77
CA ASN A 667 -28.40 4.64 10.44
C ASN A 667 -28.83 5.70 11.47
N ASN A 668 -27.89 6.55 11.91
CA ASN A 668 -28.10 7.60 12.92
C ASN A 668 -28.53 7.11 14.31
N SER A 669 -28.31 5.83 14.63
CA SER A 669 -28.68 5.22 15.90
C SER A 669 -27.56 4.34 16.47
N GLN A 670 -27.67 3.97 17.75
CA GLN A 670 -26.82 2.95 18.37
C GLN A 670 -26.89 1.67 17.54
N TYR A 671 -25.75 1.16 17.11
CA TYR A 671 -25.72 -0.08 16.36
C TYR A 671 -26.01 -1.26 17.28
N ASP A 672 -26.93 -2.12 16.85
CA ASP A 672 -27.31 -3.37 17.52
C ASP A 672 -27.22 -4.48 16.44
N PRO A 673 -26.08 -5.18 16.34
CA PRO A 673 -25.83 -6.13 15.26
C PRO A 673 -26.78 -7.31 15.38
N ALA A 674 -27.65 -7.48 14.38
CA ALA A 674 -28.42 -8.69 14.23
C ALA A 674 -27.51 -9.79 13.69
N ALA A 675 -27.42 -10.90 14.43
CA ALA A 675 -26.67 -12.08 14.00
C ALA A 675 -27.10 -12.48 12.58
N CYS A 676 -26.13 -12.84 11.75
CA CYS A 676 -26.41 -13.38 10.44
C CYS A 676 -27.21 -14.69 10.58
N VAL A 677 -28.32 -14.82 9.84
CA VAL A 677 -29.14 -16.05 9.80
C VAL A 677 -29.37 -16.49 8.35
N GLY A 678 -28.90 -17.69 7.99
CA GLY A 678 -29.14 -18.31 6.68
C GLY A 678 -27.88 -18.82 6.00
N ASP A 679 -28.02 -19.29 4.75
CA ASP A 679 -26.91 -19.79 3.92
C ASP A 679 -25.94 -18.67 3.46
N ASP A 680 -26.34 -17.40 3.62
CA ASP A 680 -25.52 -16.22 3.28
C ASP A 680 -24.49 -15.88 4.37
N CYS A 681 -24.54 -16.58 5.51
CA CYS A 681 -23.58 -16.41 6.59
C CYS A 681 -22.33 -17.22 6.33
N VAL A 682 -21.19 -16.56 6.44
CA VAL A 682 -19.89 -17.18 6.18
C VAL A 682 -19.23 -17.62 7.48
N ASP A 683 -18.73 -18.85 7.54
CA ASP A 683 -17.98 -19.38 8.70
C ASP A 683 -16.63 -18.66 8.96
N GLN A 684 -16.27 -17.69 8.10
CA GLN A 684 -14.97 -16.99 8.09
C GLN A 684 -15.08 -15.48 8.38
N GLY A 685 -16.26 -14.99 8.74
CA GLY A 685 -16.47 -13.60 9.14
C GLY A 685 -15.78 -13.25 10.46
N PHE A 686 -15.81 -11.97 10.82
CA PHE A 686 -15.42 -11.50 12.16
C PHE A 686 -16.23 -10.26 12.58
N PRO A 687 -16.33 -9.97 13.90
CA PRO A 687 -17.25 -8.96 14.40
C PRO A 687 -16.92 -7.55 13.91
N ALA A 688 -17.96 -6.72 13.82
CA ALA A 688 -17.81 -5.29 13.54
C ALA A 688 -16.86 -4.60 14.53
N GLU A 689 -15.88 -3.85 14.03
CA GLU A 689 -14.90 -3.11 14.81
C GLU A 689 -14.67 -1.73 14.17
N ILE A 690 -14.80 -0.67 14.96
CA ILE A 690 -14.30 0.66 14.57
C ILE A 690 -12.89 0.80 15.10
N ARG A 691 -11.90 0.96 14.24
CA ARG A 691 -10.54 1.33 14.62
C ARG A 691 -10.38 2.84 14.52
N MET A 692 -10.46 3.52 15.65
CA MET A 692 -10.34 4.99 15.72
C MET A 692 -9.22 5.44 16.65
N ARG A 693 -8.52 6.52 16.25
CA ARG A 693 -7.78 7.39 17.16
C ARG A 693 -8.14 8.85 16.89
N SER A 694 -8.52 9.57 17.94
CA SER A 694 -8.92 10.97 17.83
C SER A 694 -8.13 11.86 18.78
N TYR A 695 -7.93 13.12 18.38
CA TYR A 695 -7.16 14.13 19.09
C TYR A 695 -7.84 15.49 19.01
N LEU A 696 -7.78 16.28 20.07
CA LEU A 696 -7.99 17.72 20.04
C LEU A 696 -6.63 18.39 19.82
N VAL A 697 -6.46 19.03 18.67
CA VAL A 697 -5.24 19.75 18.31
C VAL A 697 -5.43 21.22 18.62
N ILE A 698 -4.56 21.76 19.47
CA ILE A 698 -4.58 23.18 19.86
C ILE A 698 -3.50 23.91 19.09
N TYR A 699 -3.89 24.98 18.39
CA TYR A 699 -2.99 25.87 17.67
C TYR A 699 -2.82 27.18 18.43
N GLY A 700 -1.67 27.80 18.24
CA GLY A 700 -1.40 29.14 18.73
C GLY A 700 -0.46 29.90 17.80
N LYS A 701 -0.33 31.20 18.06
CA LYS A 701 0.54 32.07 17.25
C LYS A 701 2.00 31.62 17.36
N LYS A 702 2.67 31.51 16.22
CA LYS A 702 4.11 31.21 16.14
C LYS A 702 4.87 32.32 16.87
N GLN A 703 5.67 31.98 17.89
CA GLN A 703 6.48 32.96 18.61
C GLN A 703 7.64 33.42 17.72
N GLY A 704 7.36 34.42 16.88
CA GLY A 704 8.30 34.98 15.91
C GLY A 704 7.79 36.14 15.05
N SER A 705 6.65 36.76 15.38
CA SER A 705 6.07 37.90 14.63
C SER A 705 5.89 39.19 15.44
N LEU A 706 6.51 39.31 16.62
CA LEU A 706 6.88 40.62 17.15
C LEU A 706 8.15 41.06 16.40
N GLN A 707 7.97 41.64 15.20
CA GLN A 707 9.02 42.47 14.62
C GLN A 707 9.34 43.57 15.64
N ALA A 708 10.49 43.47 16.30
CA ALA A 708 11.08 44.64 16.91
C ALA A 708 11.21 45.69 15.79
N PRO A 709 10.71 46.93 15.98
CA PRO A 709 10.72 47.93 14.93
C PRO A 709 12.15 48.10 14.40
N ALA A 710 12.26 48.25 13.08
CA ALA A 710 13.51 48.31 12.31
C ALA A 710 14.53 49.37 12.80
N ALA A 711 14.18 50.21 13.77
CA ALA A 711 15.07 51.14 14.45
C ALA A 711 16.15 50.46 15.32
N ALA A 712 15.99 49.20 15.74
CA ALA A 712 16.96 48.53 16.61
C ALA A 712 18.13 47.82 15.88
N ARG A 713 18.10 47.72 14.54
CA ARG A 713 19.19 47.12 13.73
C ARG A 713 20.31 48.10 13.35
N ALA A 714 20.13 49.41 13.58
CA ALA A 714 21.13 50.44 13.30
C ALA A 714 22.06 50.79 14.48
N SER A 715 21.86 50.20 15.67
CA SER A 715 22.64 50.55 16.88
C SER A 715 23.77 49.56 17.22
N ARG A 716 23.75 48.32 16.68
CA ARG A 716 24.79 47.31 16.95
C ARG A 716 26.09 47.49 16.15
N SER A 717 26.09 48.31 15.10
CA SER A 717 27.29 48.67 14.34
C SER A 717 28.08 49.86 14.94
N LYS A 718 27.46 50.66 15.83
CA LYS A 718 28.15 51.76 16.53
C LYS A 718 28.76 51.37 17.88
N LEU A 719 28.25 50.34 18.56
CA LEU A 719 28.82 49.87 19.83
C LEU A 719 30.11 49.05 19.69
N ARG A 720 30.36 48.40 18.54
CA ARG A 720 31.63 47.67 18.28
C ARG A 720 32.80 48.56 17.83
N ALA A 721 32.56 49.85 17.57
CA ALA A 721 33.60 50.81 17.21
C ALA A 721 34.16 51.60 18.42
N MET A 722 33.50 51.55 19.59
CA MET A 722 33.96 52.23 20.80
C MET A 722 34.75 51.31 21.77
N GLU A 723 34.70 49.99 21.62
CA GLU A 723 35.48 49.03 22.44
C GLU A 723 36.92 48.79 21.95
N ARG A 724 37.40 49.52 20.92
CA ARG A 724 38.81 49.46 20.45
C ARG A 724 39.64 50.71 20.73
N MET A 725 39.16 51.62 21.58
CA MET A 725 39.94 52.76 22.06
C MET A 725 39.70 52.96 23.55
N GLN A 726 40.41 52.19 24.39
CA GLN A 726 40.93 52.60 25.70
C GLN A 726 41.52 51.39 26.44
N VAL A 727 42.72 50.97 26.04
CA VAL A 727 43.68 50.36 26.97
C VAL A 727 44.96 51.18 26.85
N SER A 728 45.13 52.14 27.75
CA SER A 728 46.40 52.79 28.03
C SER A 728 46.29 53.67 29.27
N SER A 729 47.27 53.49 30.15
CA SER A 729 47.75 54.35 31.24
C SER A 729 46.88 54.56 32.49
N SER A 730 47.40 53.96 33.55
CA SER A 730 47.39 54.36 34.96
C SER A 730 47.41 55.87 35.24
N GLU A 731 46.70 56.32 36.28
CA GLU A 731 47.30 56.95 37.48
C GLU A 731 46.26 57.35 38.54
N ARG A 732 46.76 57.55 39.76
CA ARG A 732 46.07 57.79 41.04
C ARG A 732 45.34 59.13 41.09
N GLY A 733 44.22 59.18 41.82
CA GLY A 733 43.62 60.42 42.28
C GLY A 733 42.48 60.19 43.27
N VAL A 734 42.72 60.49 44.55
CA VAL A 734 41.68 60.67 45.59
C VAL A 734 40.83 61.89 45.22
N TRP A 735 39.53 61.89 45.52
CA TRP A 735 38.76 62.97 46.19
C TRP A 735 37.26 62.63 46.26
N SER A 736 36.63 63.26 47.26
CA SER A 736 35.33 63.08 47.89
C SER A 736 34.11 63.53 47.07
N GLY A 737 32.90 63.12 47.50
CA GLY A 737 31.65 63.80 47.11
C GLY A 737 30.41 62.93 47.12
N ALA A 738 29.43 63.31 47.94
CA ALA A 738 28.13 62.66 48.13
C ALA A 738 27.14 62.86 46.97
N GLY A 739 26.13 61.98 46.86
CA GLY A 739 24.85 62.32 46.23
C GLY A 739 24.17 61.20 45.43
N MET A 740 22.92 60.90 45.82
CA MET A 740 21.86 60.23 45.04
C MET A 740 21.85 58.69 44.98
N ALA A 741 21.37 58.07 46.06
CA ALA A 741 20.74 56.76 46.04
C ALA A 741 19.21 56.95 46.15
N GLY A 742 18.47 56.56 45.11
CA GLY A 742 17.00 56.57 45.16
C GLY A 742 16.33 56.61 43.80
N SER A 743 16.56 55.59 42.95
CA SER A 743 15.70 55.29 41.77
C SER A 743 16.02 53.94 41.10
N LEU A 744 17.16 53.30 41.41
CA LEU A 744 17.55 52.03 40.78
C LEU A 744 16.99 50.75 41.46
N SER A 745 16.41 50.86 42.65
CA SER A 745 15.96 49.67 43.41
C SER A 745 14.57 49.14 42.99
N PHE A 746 13.73 49.98 42.36
CA PHE A 746 12.35 49.59 42.03
C PHE A 746 12.25 48.80 40.71
N CYS A 747 13.03 49.15 39.69
CA CYS A 747 13.08 48.39 38.44
C CYS A 747 13.72 47.01 38.59
N PHE A 748 14.69 46.85 39.50
CA PHE A 748 15.36 45.57 39.72
C PHE A 748 14.45 44.55 40.44
N MET A 749 13.62 45.02 41.36
CA MET A 749 12.60 44.21 42.05
C MET A 749 11.49 43.73 41.09
N ILE A 750 11.04 44.57 40.16
CA ILE A 750 10.02 44.19 39.15
C ILE A 750 10.58 43.16 38.17
N LEU A 751 11.84 43.31 37.75
CA LEU A 751 12.48 42.35 36.84
C LEU A 751 12.67 40.98 37.50
N LEU A 752 13.07 40.94 38.77
CA LEU A 752 13.19 39.69 39.55
C LEU A 752 11.83 39.05 39.83
N GLY A 753 10.78 39.85 40.03
CA GLY A 753 9.40 39.37 40.15
C GLY A 753 8.88 38.72 38.87
N MET A 754 9.15 39.32 37.71
CA MET A 754 8.76 38.76 36.40
C MET A 754 9.55 37.50 36.05
N ILE A 755 10.85 37.44 36.37
CA ILE A 755 11.68 36.24 36.17
C ILE A 755 11.21 35.10 37.09
N SER A 756 10.83 35.40 38.32
CA SER A 756 10.30 34.42 39.27
C SER A 756 8.93 33.87 38.84
N LEU A 757 8.05 34.71 38.29
CA LEU A 757 6.75 34.29 37.74
C LEU A 757 6.93 33.41 36.50
N HIS A 758 7.90 33.73 35.64
CA HIS A 758 8.21 32.96 34.44
C HIS A 758 8.84 31.59 34.75
N LEU A 759 9.69 31.52 35.78
CA LEU A 759 10.25 30.26 36.28
C LEU A 759 9.20 29.41 37.00
N TYR A 760 8.24 30.03 37.71
CA TYR A 760 7.10 29.34 38.34
C TYR A 760 6.16 28.74 37.28
N GLN A 761 5.85 29.48 36.20
CA GLN A 761 5.07 28.98 35.07
C GLN A 761 5.76 27.81 34.35
N ARG A 762 7.09 27.87 34.14
CA ARG A 762 7.84 26.73 33.57
C ARG A 762 7.81 25.49 34.48
N ARG A 763 7.80 25.67 35.81
CA ARG A 763 7.69 24.54 36.76
C ARG A 763 6.28 23.95 36.79
N ALA A 764 5.24 24.76 36.68
CA ALA A 764 3.85 24.32 36.62
C ALA A 764 3.55 23.50 35.36
N VAL A 765 4.05 23.92 34.19
CA VAL A 765 3.94 23.16 32.93
C VAL A 765 4.68 21.82 33.02
N ARG A 766 5.86 21.79 33.64
CA ARG A 766 6.64 20.56 33.83
C ARG A 766 6.02 19.61 34.87
N GLN A 767 5.33 20.12 35.88
CA GLN A 767 4.59 19.30 36.86
C GLN A 767 3.23 18.81 36.34
N GLY A 768 2.54 19.58 35.48
CA GLY A 768 1.36 19.12 34.76
C GLY A 768 1.67 17.92 33.85
N TYR A 769 2.83 17.94 33.19
CA TYR A 769 3.33 16.82 32.37
C TYR A 769 3.56 15.51 33.15
N ASN A 770 3.95 15.60 34.43
CA ASN A 770 4.20 14.43 35.28
C ASN A 770 2.94 13.90 35.99
N LYS A 771 1.92 14.74 36.22
CA LYS A 771 0.67 14.33 36.87
C LYS A 771 -0.33 13.66 35.92
N ILE A 772 -0.34 14.05 34.65
CA ILE A 772 -1.20 13.41 33.63
C ILE A 772 -0.70 12.00 33.30
N ASN A 773 0.62 11.74 33.39
CA ASN A 773 1.19 10.41 33.16
C ASN A 773 1.01 9.40 34.31
N SER A 774 0.51 9.80 35.49
CA SER A 774 0.31 8.90 36.64
C SER A 774 -1.15 8.50 36.87
N SER A 775 -2.07 8.87 35.96
CA SER A 775 -3.50 8.55 36.06
C SER A 775 -4.14 8.10 34.74
N VAL A 776 -3.31 7.59 33.82
CA VAL A 776 -3.73 6.84 32.63
C VAL A 776 -3.14 5.44 32.71
#